data_AF-A0A9D6I3M2-F1
#
_entry.id   AF-A0A9D6I3M2-F1
#
_cell.length_a   1.000
_cell.length_b   1.000
_cell.length_c   1.000
_cell.angle_alpha   90.00
_cell.angle_beta   90.00
_cell.angle_gamma   90.00
#
_symmetry.space_group_name_H-M   'P 1'
#
loop_
_entity.id
_entity.type
_entity.pdbx_description
1 polymer ?
#
loop_
_entity_poly.entity_id
_entity_poly.type
_entity_poly.pdbx_seq_one_letter_code
_entity_poly.pdbx_strand_id
1 'polypeptide(L)'
;MRAAWTIARRELKALFDHPTGYILLVVFIAVNDFLFFRQAYVMHAASLRPMLDLLPWVFLFFVPAVTMRALAEESRSGTLEVVLAQPISEAELLAGKYLGQVLFLWLALALTLPIPVGLSIGADLEVGVVVAQYVGAALLSLGLGGVGVWASSLSGNQITAFIVSVAVMFVLVLVGLDPLLVGLPPVLGTIAAQLGVLSHFQNIARGVIDLRDAIYFATLAAIFLSLAYLALMTRKLTPKGETLKRLRLGVALLVAALVVVNLFGRRIGGRLDLTPGNAYTLSRATKQLAGSLPDLVTIKVFASKELPAEIALTQRDLRDVLSDYRSAGKGKVRVVYGDPASDSTARDDARNVGVPAVQFNVVGRAELQVKEGYLGIALQYAGQTRTIPFVQRTDDLEYRLSSFIRALTVKDRPKVALATPAENPQVGGSFQSLREALSENYEVQSLYLGPDSARLDSVRVLIVAGSPDSLSDLQRQQFADFLADGGSALFMAGGMELPVRTPFATARRVAWNELLEPYGVSVRSDMVYDLASNERVAMPTQFGMRVLVQYPYWVRALSTHASAINQESDGIFLPWSSSLDTSTAKPGTLTPLFVTSRAAGVTVGQAFLEPTQRFPTDSLSPRVMGLQVNPLAADSVTGPKGRVVVIGSSDFASDRNAQNAPENLSVVLNAVDWLGQDESLISIRAKVRTPPPLVFSSDTLRDGVKYANVFGVPVLLIVVAAVHLWRRRQLSRRPYRPADAAHPAGAAEPSGRAA
;
A
#
# COMPACT_ATOMS: atom_id res chain seq x y z
N MET A 1 12.08 35.37 -15.21
CA MET A 1 10.94 34.64 -14.56
C MET A 1 9.55 35.20 -14.89
N ARG A 2 9.29 36.52 -14.78
CA ARG A 2 7.97 37.08 -15.16
C ARG A 2 7.58 36.79 -16.62
N ALA A 3 8.56 36.81 -17.53
CA ALA A 3 8.35 36.50 -18.95
C ALA A 3 7.94 35.03 -19.19
N ALA A 4 8.70 34.06 -18.67
CA ALA A 4 8.39 32.63 -18.79
C ALA A 4 7.00 32.27 -18.25
N TRP A 5 6.61 32.80 -17.09
CA TRP A 5 5.26 32.59 -16.53
C TRP A 5 4.15 33.19 -17.40
N THR A 6 4.39 34.38 -17.95
CA THR A 6 3.44 35.03 -18.87
C THR A 6 3.21 34.19 -20.13
N ILE A 7 4.29 33.61 -20.67
CA ILE A 7 4.23 32.67 -21.80
C ILE A 7 3.48 31.41 -21.39
N ALA A 8 3.80 30.80 -20.25
CA ALA A 8 3.11 29.59 -19.76
C ALA A 8 1.60 29.79 -19.61
N ARG A 9 1.18 30.93 -19.05
CA ARG A 9 -0.26 31.28 -18.91
C ARG A 9 -0.92 31.47 -20.27
N ARG A 10 -0.22 32.09 -21.23
CA ARG A 10 -0.72 32.24 -22.62
C ARG A 10 -0.87 30.88 -23.29
N GLU A 11 0.11 30.01 -23.18
CA GLU A 11 0.11 28.66 -23.78
C GLU A 11 -1.01 27.79 -23.19
N LEU A 12 -1.17 27.79 -21.87
CA LEU A 12 -2.26 27.09 -21.21
C LEU A 12 -3.62 27.61 -21.70
N LYS A 13 -3.78 28.94 -21.80
CA LYS A 13 -5.00 29.54 -22.33
C LYS A 13 -5.25 29.16 -23.79
N ALA A 14 -4.21 29.13 -24.62
CA ALA A 14 -4.31 28.77 -26.03
C ALA A 14 -4.83 27.34 -26.24
N LEU A 15 -4.49 26.40 -25.34
CA LEU A 15 -5.04 25.04 -25.35
C LEU A 15 -6.55 25.01 -25.11
N PHE A 16 -7.09 25.88 -24.25
CA PHE A 16 -8.54 26.01 -23.98
C PHE A 16 -9.28 26.89 -24.98
N ASP A 17 -8.58 27.74 -25.73
CA ASP A 17 -9.16 28.56 -26.78
C ASP A 17 -9.56 27.71 -28.00
N HIS A 18 -9.01 26.50 -28.15
CA HIS A 18 -9.30 25.56 -29.23
C HIS A 18 -10.06 24.30 -28.73
N PRO A 19 -10.99 23.75 -29.53
CA PRO A 19 -11.72 22.53 -29.16
C PRO A 19 -10.80 21.32 -28.93
N THR A 20 -9.63 21.29 -29.57
CA THR A 20 -8.65 20.21 -29.47
C THR A 20 -8.21 19.96 -28.02
N GLY A 21 -8.04 21.00 -27.20
CA GLY A 21 -7.65 20.83 -25.80
C GLY A 21 -8.69 20.05 -24.99
N TYR A 22 -9.98 20.39 -25.15
CA TYR A 22 -11.06 19.68 -24.49
C TYR A 22 -11.21 18.24 -24.98
N ILE A 23 -11.07 18.00 -26.29
CA ILE A 23 -11.10 16.65 -26.87
C ILE A 23 -10.00 15.78 -26.25
N LEU A 24 -8.78 16.32 -26.11
CA LEU A 24 -7.67 15.60 -25.49
C LEU A 24 -7.99 15.23 -24.03
N LEU A 25 -8.54 16.15 -23.23
CA LEU A 25 -8.94 15.86 -21.83
C LEU A 25 -10.02 14.79 -21.76
N VAL A 26 -11.06 14.89 -22.60
CA VAL A 26 -12.17 13.93 -22.66
C VAL A 26 -11.67 12.53 -23.00
N VAL A 27 -10.81 12.41 -24.02
CA VAL A 27 -10.24 11.12 -24.43
C VAL A 27 -9.34 10.54 -23.34
N PHE A 28 -8.50 11.38 -22.72
CA PHE A 28 -7.62 10.95 -21.63
C PHE A 28 -8.42 10.38 -20.45
N ILE A 29 -9.42 11.11 -19.96
CA ILE A 29 -10.24 10.70 -18.83
C ILE A 29 -11.03 9.44 -19.17
N ALA A 30 -11.70 9.41 -20.33
CA ALA A 30 -12.49 8.24 -20.72
C ALA A 30 -11.65 6.97 -20.82
N VAL A 31 -10.45 7.03 -21.42
CA VAL A 31 -9.54 5.88 -21.54
C VAL A 31 -8.97 5.49 -20.17
N ASN A 32 -8.49 6.46 -19.39
CA ASN A 32 -7.91 6.22 -18.07
C ASN A 32 -8.93 5.57 -17.12
N ASP A 33 -10.12 6.13 -17.03
CA ASP A 33 -11.16 5.69 -16.11
C ASP A 33 -11.72 4.32 -16.52
N PHE A 34 -11.93 4.10 -17.82
CA PHE A 34 -12.36 2.79 -18.33
C PHE A 34 -11.36 1.69 -17.97
N LEU A 35 -10.07 1.94 -18.21
CA LEU A 35 -9.01 0.98 -17.90
C LEU A 35 -8.87 0.75 -16.39
N PHE A 36 -8.94 1.80 -15.59
CA PHE A 36 -8.91 1.71 -14.13
C PHE A 36 -10.04 0.86 -13.58
N PHE A 37 -11.30 1.20 -13.86
CA PHE A 37 -12.45 0.48 -13.32
C PHE A 37 -12.55 -0.96 -13.82
N ARG A 38 -12.04 -1.25 -15.03
CA ARG A 38 -11.93 -2.63 -15.53
C ARG A 38 -11.03 -3.49 -14.64
N GLN A 39 -9.94 -2.93 -14.13
CA GLN A 39 -8.96 -3.69 -13.32
C GLN A 39 -9.25 -3.63 -11.82
N ALA A 40 -9.72 -2.49 -11.31
CA ALA A 40 -10.02 -2.29 -9.89
C ALA A 40 -11.07 -3.29 -9.35
N TYR A 41 -12.11 -3.60 -10.13
CA TYR A 41 -13.15 -4.53 -9.71
C TYR A 41 -12.74 -6.00 -9.73
N VAL A 42 -11.69 -6.37 -10.47
CA VAL A 42 -11.14 -7.73 -10.43
C VAL A 42 -10.31 -7.95 -9.16
N MET A 43 -9.64 -6.89 -8.68
CA MET A 43 -8.77 -6.98 -7.49
C MET A 43 -9.54 -6.91 -6.16
N HIS A 44 -10.81 -6.48 -6.16
CA HIS A 44 -11.64 -6.28 -4.95
C HIS A 44 -10.99 -5.41 -3.87
N ALA A 45 -10.05 -4.54 -4.24
CA ALA A 45 -9.24 -3.74 -3.31
C ALA A 45 -9.32 -2.24 -3.66
N ALA A 46 -9.42 -1.39 -2.64
CA ALA A 46 -9.54 0.05 -2.78
C ALA A 46 -8.16 0.69 -2.97
N SER A 47 -7.62 0.57 -4.19
CA SER A 47 -6.29 1.06 -4.56
C SER A 47 -6.29 1.77 -5.91
N LEU A 48 -5.54 2.87 -6.03
CA LEU A 48 -5.30 3.51 -7.33
C LEU A 48 -4.16 2.85 -8.12
N ARG A 49 -3.47 1.86 -7.54
CA ARG A 49 -2.35 1.15 -8.18
C ARG A 49 -2.67 0.70 -9.63
N PRO A 50 -3.85 0.15 -9.94
CA PRO A 50 -4.21 -0.19 -11.32
C PRO A 50 -4.19 1.00 -12.29
N MET A 51 -4.62 2.18 -11.84
CA MET A 51 -4.55 3.41 -12.66
C MET A 51 -3.10 3.77 -12.93
N LEU A 52 -2.27 3.78 -11.89
CA LEU A 52 -0.88 4.22 -11.98
C LEU A 52 -0.07 3.24 -12.86
N ASP A 53 -0.24 1.94 -12.70
CA ASP A 53 0.48 0.94 -13.51
C ASP A 53 0.20 1.09 -15.02
N LEU A 54 -0.98 1.57 -15.41
CA LEU A 54 -1.36 1.87 -16.79
C LEU A 54 -1.00 3.29 -17.26
N LEU A 55 -0.77 4.22 -16.33
CA LEU A 55 -0.56 5.62 -16.64
C LEU A 55 0.64 5.89 -17.58
N PRO A 56 1.82 5.24 -17.44
CA PRO A 56 2.92 5.39 -18.40
C PRO A 56 2.52 5.05 -19.84
N TRP A 57 1.66 4.06 -20.03
CA TRP A 57 1.17 3.64 -21.33
C TRP A 57 0.14 4.60 -21.91
N VAL A 58 -0.72 5.18 -21.08
CA VAL A 58 -1.65 6.23 -21.51
C VAL A 58 -0.86 7.51 -21.88
N PHE A 59 0.13 7.87 -21.05
CA PHE A 59 0.99 9.03 -21.28
C PHE A 59 1.86 8.91 -22.52
N LEU A 60 2.19 7.69 -22.94
CA LEU A 60 2.90 7.43 -24.19
C LEU A 60 2.23 8.08 -25.40
N PHE A 61 0.90 8.16 -25.41
CA PHE A 61 0.14 8.81 -26.49
C PHE A 61 -0.37 10.20 -26.10
N PHE A 62 -0.77 10.37 -24.84
CA PHE A 62 -1.36 11.62 -24.39
C PHE A 62 -0.35 12.77 -24.31
N VAL A 63 0.85 12.54 -23.77
CA VAL A 63 1.87 13.59 -23.64
C VAL A 63 2.30 14.11 -25.02
N PRO A 64 2.63 13.26 -26.01
CA PRO A 64 2.91 13.71 -27.37
C PRO A 64 1.79 14.51 -28.01
N ALA A 65 0.52 14.11 -27.80
CA ALA A 65 -0.62 14.81 -28.37
C ALA A 65 -0.77 16.24 -27.81
N VAL A 66 -0.41 16.44 -26.55
CA VAL A 66 -0.38 17.76 -25.89
C VAL A 66 0.81 18.58 -26.39
N THR A 67 2.02 18.01 -26.39
CA THR A 67 3.26 18.76 -26.66
C THR A 67 3.57 18.97 -28.13
N MET A 68 2.99 18.18 -29.06
CA MET A 68 3.36 18.22 -30.49
C MET A 68 3.23 19.61 -31.12
N ARG A 69 2.32 20.44 -30.61
CA ARG A 69 2.06 21.80 -31.13
C ARG A 69 3.02 22.86 -30.59
N ALA A 70 3.71 22.59 -29.48
CA ALA A 70 4.43 23.61 -28.70
C ALA A 70 5.40 24.47 -29.52
N LEU A 71 6.17 23.84 -30.42
CA LEU A 71 7.12 24.51 -31.32
C LEU A 71 6.87 24.20 -32.80
N ALA A 72 6.37 23.01 -33.13
CA ALA A 72 6.14 22.60 -34.51
C ALA A 72 5.13 23.49 -35.24
N GLU A 73 4.10 24.00 -34.55
CA GLU A 73 3.08 24.85 -35.16
C GLU A 73 3.60 26.25 -35.52
N GLU A 74 4.39 26.84 -34.63
CA GLU A 74 5.05 28.13 -34.89
C GLU A 74 6.10 28.00 -35.99
N SER A 75 6.82 26.87 -36.02
CA SER A 75 7.74 26.55 -37.11
C SER A 75 7.02 26.35 -38.44
N ARG A 76 5.83 25.74 -38.45
CA ARG A 76 5.04 25.53 -39.67
C ARG A 76 4.47 26.83 -40.23
N SER A 77 4.05 27.72 -39.35
CA SER A 77 3.42 28.99 -39.69
C SER A 77 4.41 30.11 -39.98
N GLY A 78 5.72 29.87 -39.83
CA GLY A 78 6.77 30.90 -39.98
C GLY A 78 6.79 31.94 -38.84
N THR A 79 5.89 31.83 -37.86
CA THR A 79 5.79 32.79 -36.74
C THR A 79 6.91 32.64 -35.72
N LEU A 80 7.61 31.49 -35.73
CA LEU A 80 8.72 31.23 -34.82
C LEU A 80 9.84 32.29 -34.97
N GLU A 81 10.14 32.75 -36.18
CA GLU A 81 11.18 33.77 -36.42
C GLU A 81 10.81 35.11 -35.77
N VAL A 82 9.53 35.48 -35.81
CA VAL A 82 9.01 36.70 -35.18
C VAL A 82 9.11 36.61 -33.66
N VAL A 83 8.78 35.46 -33.08
CA VAL A 83 8.88 35.24 -31.63
C VAL A 83 10.35 35.27 -31.17
N LEU A 84 11.27 34.71 -31.95
CA LEU A 84 12.71 34.73 -31.67
C LEU A 84 13.36 36.11 -31.84
N ALA A 85 12.71 37.03 -32.55
CA ALA A 85 13.16 38.41 -32.71
C ALA A 85 12.70 39.33 -31.55
N GLN A 86 11.76 38.88 -30.72
CA GLN A 86 11.32 39.64 -29.55
C GLN A 86 12.41 39.69 -28.46
N PRO A 87 12.41 40.69 -27.56
CA PRO A 87 13.38 40.84 -26.48
C PRO A 87 13.12 39.83 -25.34
N ILE A 88 13.02 38.55 -25.67
CA ILE A 88 12.85 37.43 -24.75
C ILE A 88 13.99 36.44 -24.97
N SER A 89 14.53 35.88 -23.89
CA SER A 89 15.54 34.85 -24.02
C SER A 89 14.92 33.54 -24.54
N GLU A 90 15.65 32.80 -25.36
CA GLU A 90 15.18 31.53 -25.92
C GLU A 90 14.96 30.48 -24.83
N ALA A 91 15.73 30.55 -23.75
CA ALA A 91 15.55 29.73 -22.57
C ALA A 91 14.23 30.07 -21.83
N GLU A 92 13.87 31.35 -21.69
CA GLU A 92 12.59 31.75 -21.09
C GLU A 92 11.40 31.39 -21.98
N LEU A 93 11.54 31.49 -23.31
CA LEU A 93 10.53 31.05 -24.26
C LEU A 93 10.26 29.54 -24.11
N LEU A 94 11.33 28.74 -24.16
CA LEU A 94 11.25 27.29 -24.05
C LEU A 94 10.69 26.85 -22.69
N ALA A 95 11.17 27.45 -21.60
CA ALA A 95 10.66 27.16 -20.25
C ALA A 95 9.18 27.54 -20.10
N GLY A 96 8.75 28.67 -20.66
CA GLY A 96 7.36 29.09 -20.66
C GLY A 96 6.46 28.11 -21.44
N LYS A 97 6.87 27.68 -22.63
CA LYS A 97 6.16 26.67 -23.43
C LYS A 97 6.05 25.35 -22.68
N TYR A 98 7.16 24.86 -22.16
CA TYR A 98 7.19 23.63 -21.37
C TYR A 98 6.27 23.68 -20.15
N LEU A 99 6.35 24.75 -19.34
CA LEU A 99 5.50 24.92 -18.15
C LEU A 99 4.01 24.98 -18.52
N GLY A 100 3.64 25.64 -19.62
CA GLY A 100 2.25 25.67 -20.09
C GLY A 100 1.70 24.28 -20.40
N GLN A 101 2.49 23.42 -21.06
CA GLN A 101 2.12 22.05 -21.36
C GLN A 101 2.06 21.17 -20.10
N VAL A 102 3.03 21.30 -19.19
CA VAL A 102 3.05 20.55 -17.91
C VAL A 102 1.84 20.90 -17.04
N LEU A 103 1.47 22.19 -16.94
CA LEU A 103 0.27 22.62 -16.21
C LEU A 103 -1.01 22.01 -16.80
N PHE A 104 -1.08 21.87 -18.13
CA PHE A 104 -2.21 21.20 -18.78
C PHE A 104 -2.25 19.69 -18.44
N LEU A 105 -1.11 19.01 -18.42
CA LEU A 105 -1.01 17.61 -18.01
C LEU A 105 -1.40 17.42 -16.53
N TRP A 106 -0.98 18.34 -15.64
CA TRP A 106 -1.38 18.32 -14.23
C TRP A 106 -2.87 18.59 -14.04
N LEU A 107 -3.47 19.45 -14.86
CA LEU A 107 -4.92 19.61 -14.85
C LEU A 107 -5.63 18.33 -15.31
N ALA A 108 -5.11 17.65 -16.35
CA ALA A 108 -5.66 16.37 -16.79
C ALA A 108 -5.64 15.32 -15.66
N LEU A 109 -4.54 15.26 -14.90
CA LEU A 109 -4.44 14.43 -13.69
C LEU A 109 -5.41 14.87 -12.58
N ALA A 110 -5.55 16.18 -12.35
CA ALA A 110 -6.48 16.69 -11.34
C ALA A 110 -7.94 16.33 -11.66
N LEU A 111 -8.29 16.22 -12.95
CA LEU A 111 -9.63 15.81 -13.39
C LEU A 111 -9.92 14.32 -13.12
N THR A 112 -8.93 13.51 -12.75
CA THR A 112 -9.14 12.11 -12.31
C THR A 112 -9.33 11.96 -10.80
N LEU A 113 -9.23 13.04 -10.01
CA LEU A 113 -9.50 13.05 -8.56
C LEU A 113 -10.91 12.55 -8.16
N PRO A 114 -11.95 12.61 -9.01
CA PRO A 114 -13.23 11.97 -8.69
C PRO A 114 -13.12 10.44 -8.47
N ILE A 115 -12.08 9.77 -8.98
CA ILE A 115 -11.84 8.34 -8.76
C ILE A 115 -11.63 8.02 -7.28
N PRO A 116 -10.59 8.55 -6.58
CA PRO A 116 -10.43 8.28 -5.15
C PRO A 116 -11.63 8.73 -4.32
N VAL A 117 -12.30 9.83 -4.68
CA VAL A 117 -13.54 10.26 -3.99
C VAL A 117 -14.66 9.22 -4.14
N GLY A 118 -14.78 8.59 -5.31
CA GLY A 118 -15.75 7.52 -5.53
C GLY A 118 -15.42 6.24 -4.77
N LEU A 119 -14.13 5.89 -4.72
CA LEU A 119 -13.66 4.72 -3.95
C LEU A 119 -13.82 4.92 -2.44
N SER A 120 -13.67 6.15 -1.93
CA SER A 120 -13.87 6.43 -0.49
C SER A 120 -15.30 6.20 0.01
N ILE A 121 -16.25 5.99 -0.90
CA ILE A 121 -17.63 5.62 -0.54
C ILE A 121 -17.72 4.12 -0.18
N GLY A 122 -16.85 3.29 -0.77
CA GLY A 122 -16.84 1.83 -0.58
C GLY A 122 -15.70 1.30 0.31
N ALA A 123 -14.78 2.16 0.75
CA ALA A 123 -13.67 1.79 1.63
C ALA A 123 -13.01 3.03 2.24
N ASP A 124 -12.32 2.87 3.37
CA ASP A 124 -11.50 3.94 3.95
C ASP A 124 -10.15 4.03 3.22
N LEU A 125 -10.02 5.02 2.33
CA LEU A 125 -8.78 5.19 1.57
C LEU A 125 -7.64 5.78 2.40
N GLU A 126 -6.44 5.26 2.15
CA GLU A 126 -5.20 5.79 2.69
C GLU A 126 -4.78 7.07 1.95
N VAL A 127 -5.24 8.23 2.43
CA VAL A 127 -5.03 9.54 1.76
C VAL A 127 -3.55 9.83 1.47
N GLY A 128 -2.64 9.44 2.37
CA GLY A 128 -1.20 9.62 2.17
C GLY A 128 -0.66 8.87 0.95
N VAL A 129 -1.12 7.63 0.72
CA VAL A 129 -0.77 6.83 -0.45
C VAL A 129 -1.32 7.46 -1.73
N VAL A 130 -2.57 7.93 -1.69
CA VAL A 130 -3.21 8.63 -2.82
C VAL A 130 -2.41 9.87 -3.21
N VAL A 131 -2.04 10.71 -2.24
CA VAL A 131 -1.23 11.92 -2.49
C VAL A 131 0.13 11.55 -3.11
N ALA A 132 0.83 10.56 -2.56
CA ALA A 132 2.11 10.11 -3.11
C ALA A 132 1.99 9.63 -4.57
N GLN A 133 0.93 8.89 -4.88
CA GLN A 133 0.67 8.39 -6.23
C GLN A 133 0.40 9.52 -7.23
N TYR A 134 -0.39 10.53 -6.86
CA TYR A 134 -0.60 11.71 -7.71
C TYR A 134 0.66 12.57 -7.87
N VAL A 135 1.49 12.70 -6.83
CA VAL A 135 2.80 13.36 -6.95
C VAL A 135 3.72 12.59 -7.91
N GLY A 136 3.72 11.25 -7.84
CA GLY A 136 4.44 10.40 -8.79
C GLY A 136 3.97 10.58 -10.23
N ALA A 137 2.66 10.62 -10.45
CA ALA A 137 2.06 10.91 -11.75
C ALA A 137 2.47 12.29 -12.29
N ALA A 138 2.49 13.31 -11.43
CA ALA A 138 2.90 14.67 -11.77
C ALA A 138 4.41 14.77 -12.13
N LEU A 139 5.26 14.00 -11.44
CA LEU A 139 6.69 13.88 -11.77
C LEU A 139 6.91 13.14 -13.10
N LEU A 140 6.15 12.07 -13.34
CA LEU A 140 6.19 11.36 -14.63
C LEU A 140 5.82 12.29 -15.79
N SER A 141 4.74 13.07 -15.66
CA SER A 141 4.35 14.03 -16.69
C SER A 141 5.38 15.14 -16.90
N LEU A 142 6.10 15.54 -15.83
CA LEU A 142 7.18 16.52 -15.88
C LEU A 142 8.32 16.00 -16.78
N GLY A 143 8.79 14.77 -16.54
CA GLY A 143 9.86 14.15 -17.34
C GLY A 143 9.47 13.93 -18.80
N LEU A 144 8.32 13.29 -19.04
CA LEU A 144 7.84 13.01 -20.40
C LEU A 144 7.47 14.30 -21.17
N GLY A 145 6.96 15.33 -20.48
CA GLY A 145 6.69 16.62 -21.10
C GLY A 145 7.94 17.23 -21.75
N GLY A 146 9.12 17.02 -21.16
CA GLY A 146 10.38 17.48 -21.72
C GLY A 146 10.72 16.79 -23.05
N VAL A 147 10.54 15.46 -23.09
CA VAL A 147 10.70 14.65 -24.31
C VAL A 147 9.79 15.15 -25.43
N GLY A 148 8.53 15.42 -25.09
CA GLY A 148 7.52 15.87 -26.05
C GLY A 148 7.83 17.26 -26.64
N VAL A 149 8.29 18.20 -25.81
CA VAL A 149 8.70 19.54 -26.28
C VAL A 149 9.96 19.47 -27.15
N TRP A 150 10.92 18.63 -26.78
CA TRP A 150 12.11 18.38 -27.60
C TRP A 150 11.76 17.84 -28.98
N ALA A 151 10.92 16.81 -29.05
CA ALA A 151 10.49 16.26 -30.33
C ALA A 151 9.73 17.28 -31.19
N SER A 152 8.92 18.16 -30.59
CA SER A 152 8.26 19.29 -31.28
C SER A 152 9.26 20.29 -31.86
N SER A 153 10.47 20.43 -31.29
CA SER A 153 11.51 21.33 -31.81
C SER A 153 12.23 20.80 -33.06
N LEU A 154 12.19 19.49 -33.30
CA LEU A 154 12.92 18.84 -34.40
C LEU A 154 12.23 18.96 -35.76
N SER A 155 10.91 19.19 -35.79
CA SER A 155 10.13 19.19 -37.02
C SER A 155 9.14 20.35 -37.08
N GLY A 156 8.88 20.86 -38.29
CA GLY A 156 7.77 21.77 -38.56
C GLY A 156 6.43 21.06 -38.77
N ASN A 157 6.37 19.74 -38.62
CA ASN A 157 5.15 18.94 -38.77
C ASN A 157 4.73 18.33 -37.43
N GLN A 158 3.51 18.66 -36.97
CA GLN A 158 2.92 18.14 -35.73
C GLN A 158 2.84 16.61 -35.71
N ILE A 159 2.54 15.97 -36.84
CA ILE A 159 2.44 14.50 -36.93
C ILE A 159 3.82 13.87 -36.73
N THR A 160 4.85 14.42 -37.35
CA THR A 160 6.23 13.93 -37.17
C THR A 160 6.70 14.14 -35.73
N ALA A 161 6.41 15.30 -35.13
CA ALA A 161 6.71 15.58 -33.73
C ALA A 161 6.02 14.57 -32.79
N PHE A 162 4.76 14.24 -33.05
CA PHE A 162 4.02 13.21 -32.31
C PHE A 162 4.71 11.84 -32.41
N ILE A 163 4.98 11.35 -33.62
CA ILE A 163 5.58 10.03 -33.85
C ILE A 163 6.96 9.91 -33.19
N VAL A 164 7.81 10.92 -33.32
CA VAL A 164 9.14 10.92 -32.71
C VAL A 164 9.05 10.92 -31.18
N SER A 165 8.12 11.70 -30.60
CA SER A 165 7.89 11.69 -29.16
C SER A 165 7.46 10.31 -28.68
N VAL A 166 6.47 9.69 -29.33
CA VAL A 166 5.97 8.35 -28.99
C VAL A 166 7.11 7.33 -29.07
N ALA A 167 7.91 7.35 -30.13
CA ALA A 167 9.00 6.39 -30.30
C ALA A 167 10.05 6.50 -29.17
N VAL A 168 10.47 7.72 -28.82
CA VAL A 168 11.47 7.93 -27.76
C VAL A 168 10.89 7.60 -26.38
N MET A 169 9.66 8.03 -26.09
CA MET A 169 8.97 7.68 -24.85
C MET A 169 8.78 6.17 -24.72
N PHE A 170 8.43 5.48 -25.81
CA PHE A 170 8.28 4.04 -25.83
C PHE A 170 9.59 3.35 -25.43
N VAL A 171 10.72 3.77 -26.00
CA VAL A 171 12.04 3.24 -25.62
C VAL A 171 12.34 3.52 -24.13
N LEU A 172 12.07 4.73 -23.63
CA LEU A 172 12.30 5.07 -22.22
C LEU A 172 11.45 4.24 -21.24
N VAL A 173 10.21 3.93 -21.61
CA VAL A 173 9.32 3.04 -20.84
C VAL A 173 9.78 1.59 -20.96
N LEU A 174 10.11 1.13 -22.17
CA LEU A 174 10.52 -0.24 -22.48
C LEU A 174 11.80 -0.63 -21.74
N VAL A 175 12.79 0.28 -21.69
CA VAL A 175 14.07 0.07 -20.98
C VAL A 175 13.87 -0.20 -19.48
N GLY A 176 12.77 0.25 -18.90
CA GLY A 176 12.41 0.01 -17.51
C GLY A 176 11.56 -1.24 -17.26
N LEU A 177 11.24 -2.05 -18.27
CA LEU A 177 10.40 -3.25 -18.11
C LEU A 177 11.21 -4.44 -17.59
N ASP A 178 10.69 -5.11 -16.56
CA ASP A 178 11.35 -6.26 -15.93
C ASP A 178 11.73 -7.36 -16.93
N PRO A 179 10.87 -7.80 -17.88
CA PRO A 179 11.24 -8.82 -18.86
C PRO A 179 12.42 -8.41 -19.76
N LEU A 180 12.54 -7.12 -20.09
CA LEU A 180 13.63 -6.62 -20.92
C LEU A 180 14.93 -6.55 -20.11
N LEU A 181 14.85 -6.11 -18.86
CA LEU A 181 15.98 -6.04 -17.93
C LEU A 181 16.59 -7.42 -17.68
N VAL A 182 15.75 -8.45 -17.59
CA VAL A 182 16.15 -9.86 -17.40
C VAL A 182 16.83 -10.43 -18.63
N GLY A 183 16.48 -9.96 -19.83
CA GLY A 183 17.09 -10.39 -21.08
C GLY A 183 18.47 -9.79 -21.36
N LEU A 184 18.89 -8.78 -20.57
CA LEU A 184 20.15 -8.06 -20.71
C LEU A 184 21.25 -8.63 -19.79
N PRO A 185 22.54 -8.54 -20.18
CA PRO A 185 23.66 -8.83 -19.27
C PRO A 185 23.55 -8.01 -17.96
N PRO A 186 23.96 -8.55 -16.79
CA PRO A 186 23.69 -7.92 -15.49
C PRO A 186 24.10 -6.45 -15.37
N VAL A 187 25.27 -6.09 -15.91
CA VAL A 187 25.75 -4.70 -15.90
C VAL A 187 24.82 -3.79 -16.73
N LEU A 188 24.47 -4.22 -17.95
CA LEU A 188 23.55 -3.49 -18.81
C LEU A 188 22.14 -3.44 -18.23
N GLY A 189 21.67 -4.52 -17.60
CA GLY A 189 20.41 -4.56 -16.87
C GLY A 189 20.39 -3.57 -15.71
N THR A 190 21.47 -3.45 -14.94
CA THR A 190 21.53 -2.46 -13.84
C THR A 190 21.55 -1.01 -14.34
N ILE A 191 22.22 -0.73 -15.46
CA ILE A 191 22.23 0.60 -16.08
C ILE A 191 20.85 0.90 -16.68
N ALA A 192 20.24 -0.05 -17.38
CA ALA A 192 18.90 0.06 -17.93
C ALA A 192 17.86 0.31 -16.83
N ALA A 193 17.95 -0.42 -15.70
CA ALA A 193 17.09 -0.21 -14.55
C ALA A 193 17.31 1.16 -13.87
N GLN A 194 18.49 1.77 -13.98
CA GLN A 194 18.75 3.13 -13.47
C GLN A 194 18.31 4.23 -14.43
N LEU A 195 18.12 3.91 -15.71
CA LEU A 195 17.69 4.86 -16.73
C LEU A 195 16.20 4.70 -17.09
N GLY A 196 15.58 3.58 -16.73
CA GLY A 196 14.22 3.22 -17.10
C GLY A 196 13.16 3.98 -16.30
N VAL A 197 12.26 4.65 -17.01
CA VAL A 197 11.19 5.48 -16.43
C VAL A 197 10.29 4.68 -15.49
N LEU A 198 9.94 3.46 -15.87
CA LEU A 198 8.99 2.63 -15.15
C LEU A 198 9.51 2.24 -13.75
N SER A 199 10.79 1.94 -13.63
CA SER A 199 11.43 1.52 -12.38
C SER A 199 11.42 2.59 -11.28
N HIS A 200 11.55 3.86 -11.68
CA HIS A 200 11.47 5.01 -10.77
C HIS A 200 10.02 5.31 -10.42
N PHE A 201 9.12 5.23 -11.41
CA PHE A 201 7.70 5.47 -11.20
C PHE A 201 7.03 4.43 -10.29
N GLN A 202 7.37 3.15 -10.42
CA GLN A 202 6.83 2.07 -9.58
C GLN A 202 7.19 2.22 -8.10
N ASN A 203 8.34 2.82 -7.76
CA ASN A 203 8.68 3.11 -6.37
C ASN A 203 7.73 4.14 -5.77
N ILE A 204 7.45 5.21 -6.52
CA ILE A 204 6.52 6.26 -6.08
C ILE A 204 5.08 5.74 -6.00
N ALA A 205 4.68 4.86 -6.93
CA ALA A 205 3.36 4.27 -6.97
C ALA A 205 3.01 3.42 -5.72
N ARG A 206 4.01 3.02 -4.93
CA ARG A 206 3.83 2.31 -3.63
C ARG A 206 3.48 3.22 -2.45
N GLY A 207 3.44 4.54 -2.63
CA GLY A 207 3.15 5.49 -1.54
C GLY A 207 4.39 6.13 -0.92
N VAL A 208 5.57 5.91 -1.52
CA VAL A 208 6.87 6.36 -1.01
C VAL A 208 7.52 7.32 -1.99
N ILE A 209 7.76 8.55 -1.59
CA ILE A 209 8.41 9.55 -2.42
C ILE A 209 9.91 9.56 -2.09
N ASP A 210 10.71 8.89 -2.91
CA ASP A 210 12.16 8.98 -2.84
C ASP A 210 12.66 10.21 -3.60
N LEU A 211 13.56 10.98 -2.98
CA LEU A 211 14.17 12.16 -3.59
C LEU A 211 14.92 11.81 -4.89
N ARG A 212 15.49 10.60 -4.95
CA ARG A 212 16.18 10.07 -6.14
C ARG A 212 15.26 10.01 -7.37
N ASP A 213 13.99 9.64 -7.16
CA ASP A 213 13.03 9.43 -8.24
C ASP A 213 12.52 10.80 -8.74
N ALA A 214 12.33 11.76 -7.82
CA ALA A 214 12.02 13.14 -8.18
C ALA A 214 13.15 13.80 -8.99
N ILE A 215 14.41 13.61 -8.56
CA ILE A 215 15.59 14.09 -9.29
C ILE A 215 15.68 13.45 -10.67
N TYR A 216 15.36 12.15 -10.79
CA TYR A 216 15.33 11.46 -12.08
C TYR A 216 14.39 12.14 -13.07
N PHE A 217 13.14 12.40 -12.69
CA PHE A 217 12.19 13.05 -13.59
C PHE A 217 12.57 14.50 -13.92
N ALA A 218 13.10 15.24 -12.95
CA ALA A 218 13.56 16.61 -13.15
C ALA A 218 14.77 16.69 -14.11
N THR A 219 15.74 15.79 -13.95
CA THR A 219 16.92 15.72 -14.81
C THR A 219 16.58 15.17 -16.19
N LEU A 220 15.63 14.24 -16.31
CA LEU A 220 15.10 13.80 -17.60
C LEU A 220 14.50 14.97 -18.37
N ALA A 221 13.64 15.78 -17.73
CA ALA A 221 13.13 17.00 -18.35
C ALA A 221 14.24 17.97 -18.74
N ALA A 222 15.22 18.20 -17.86
CA ALA A 222 16.35 19.10 -18.13
C ALA A 222 17.21 18.64 -19.32
N ILE A 223 17.47 17.34 -19.47
CA ILE A 223 18.19 16.76 -20.61
C ILE A 223 17.46 17.11 -21.91
N PHE A 224 16.17 16.76 -22.01
CA PHE A 224 15.42 16.98 -23.23
C PHE A 224 15.17 18.47 -23.53
N LEU A 225 14.97 19.30 -22.51
CA LEU A 225 14.90 20.76 -22.70
C LEU A 225 16.24 21.34 -23.18
N SER A 226 17.37 20.83 -22.71
CA SER A 226 18.70 21.25 -23.20
C SER A 226 18.89 20.88 -24.68
N LEU A 227 18.43 19.70 -25.07
CA LEU A 227 18.41 19.28 -26.47
C LEU A 227 17.44 20.12 -27.32
N ALA A 228 16.29 20.52 -26.76
CA ALA A 228 15.32 21.38 -27.45
C ALA A 228 15.88 22.79 -27.66
N TYR A 229 16.59 23.32 -26.66
CA TYR A 229 17.33 24.57 -26.76
C TYR A 229 18.40 24.52 -27.86
N LEU A 230 19.16 23.42 -27.94
CA LEU A 230 20.14 23.21 -29.00
C LEU A 230 19.48 23.18 -30.39
N ALA A 231 18.35 22.47 -30.53
CA ALA A 231 17.60 22.40 -31.78
C ALA A 231 17.10 23.78 -32.24
N LEU A 232 16.63 24.60 -31.30
CA LEU A 232 16.21 25.98 -31.55
C LEU A 232 17.37 26.88 -31.97
N MET A 233 18.49 26.84 -31.23
CA MET A 233 19.68 27.66 -31.52
C MET A 233 20.36 27.27 -32.83
N THR A 234 20.26 26.00 -33.25
CA THR A 234 20.80 25.55 -34.55
C THR A 234 20.07 26.22 -35.73
N ARG A 235 18.84 26.70 -35.54
CA ARG A 235 18.10 27.47 -36.56
C ARG A 235 18.55 28.92 -36.65
N LYS A 236 19.07 29.49 -35.56
CA LYS A 236 19.54 30.88 -35.46
C LYS A 236 21.03 31.04 -35.79
N LEU A 237 21.84 30.04 -35.45
CA LEU A 237 23.29 30.07 -35.60
C LEU A 237 23.75 29.48 -36.94
N THR A 238 24.89 29.96 -37.45
CA THR A 238 25.50 29.45 -38.68
C THR A 238 25.89 27.97 -38.52
N PRO A 239 25.52 27.07 -39.47
CA PRO A 239 25.73 25.62 -39.35
C PRO A 239 27.17 25.15 -39.13
N LYS A 240 28.18 25.98 -39.46
CA LYS A 240 29.61 25.71 -39.29
C LYS A 240 30.35 26.70 -38.36
N GLY A 241 29.63 27.55 -37.64
CA GLY A 241 30.23 28.56 -36.76
C GLY A 241 30.84 27.97 -35.47
N GLU A 242 31.91 28.59 -34.97
CA GLU A 242 32.56 28.22 -33.68
C GLU A 242 31.57 28.26 -32.50
N THR A 243 30.64 29.21 -32.50
CA THR A 243 29.60 29.34 -31.47
C THR A 243 28.70 28.10 -31.38
N LEU A 244 28.32 27.51 -32.53
CA LEU A 244 27.49 26.31 -32.55
C LEU A 244 28.27 25.08 -32.07
N LYS A 245 29.56 24.96 -32.40
CA LYS A 245 30.43 23.90 -31.88
C LYS A 245 30.55 23.97 -30.35
N ARG A 246 30.81 25.15 -29.81
CA ARG A 246 30.88 25.38 -28.35
C ARG A 246 29.55 25.07 -27.66
N LEU A 247 28.43 25.45 -28.28
CA LEU A 247 27.09 25.14 -27.75
C LEU A 247 26.83 23.62 -27.76
N ARG A 248 27.14 22.91 -28.86
CA ARG A 248 27.01 21.44 -28.93
C ARG A 248 27.85 20.75 -27.86
N LEU A 249 29.10 21.18 -27.67
CA LEU A 249 29.97 20.65 -26.63
C LEU A 249 29.41 20.94 -25.24
N GLY A 250 28.95 22.17 -24.98
CA GLY A 250 28.35 22.55 -23.71
C GLY A 250 27.09 21.75 -23.37
N VAL A 251 26.19 21.55 -24.35
CA VAL A 251 24.99 20.72 -24.19
C VAL A 251 25.37 19.25 -23.99
N ALA A 252 26.35 18.72 -24.73
CA ALA A 252 26.82 17.35 -24.54
C ALA A 252 27.40 17.12 -23.15
N LEU A 253 28.22 18.06 -22.64
CA LEU A 253 28.76 18.02 -21.28
C LEU A 253 27.67 18.13 -20.22
N LEU A 254 26.67 19.00 -20.43
CA LEU A 254 25.54 19.13 -19.52
C LEU A 254 24.69 17.85 -19.47
N VAL A 255 24.38 17.25 -20.64
CA VAL A 255 23.66 15.98 -20.71
C VAL A 255 24.47 14.87 -20.03
N ALA A 256 25.77 14.78 -20.28
CA ALA A 256 26.63 13.81 -19.61
C ALA A 256 26.62 14.00 -18.08
N ALA A 257 26.72 15.25 -17.59
CA ALA A 257 26.65 15.55 -16.17
C ALA A 257 25.31 15.14 -15.55
N LEU A 258 24.17 15.43 -16.22
CA LEU A 258 22.84 15.04 -15.75
C LEU A 258 22.64 13.51 -15.75
N VAL A 259 23.20 12.80 -16.73
CA VAL A 259 23.20 11.32 -16.75
C VAL A 259 24.04 10.77 -15.58
N VAL A 260 25.22 11.35 -15.32
CA VAL A 260 26.05 10.96 -14.17
C VAL A 260 25.31 11.19 -12.85
N VAL A 261 24.63 12.34 -12.67
CA VAL A 261 23.80 12.60 -11.49
C VAL A 261 22.74 11.52 -11.29
N ASN A 262 22.11 11.03 -12.37
CA ASN A 262 21.14 9.93 -12.30
C ASN A 262 21.78 8.60 -11.90
N LEU A 263 22.90 8.22 -12.53
CA LEU A 263 23.60 6.96 -12.23
C LEU A 263 24.11 6.91 -10.78
N PHE A 264 24.54 8.05 -10.23
CA PHE A 264 24.99 8.16 -8.84
C PHE A 264 23.89 8.58 -7.85
N GLY A 265 22.64 8.75 -8.33
CA GLY A 265 21.50 9.16 -7.53
C GLY A 265 21.21 8.25 -6.33
N ARG A 266 21.70 6.99 -6.34
CA ARG A 266 21.62 6.05 -5.21
C ARG A 266 22.25 6.57 -3.91
N ARG A 267 23.20 7.51 -3.98
CA ARG A 267 23.82 8.11 -2.78
C ARG A 267 23.00 9.27 -2.20
N ILE A 268 22.01 9.76 -2.94
CA ILE A 268 21.14 10.85 -2.51
C ILE A 268 20.06 10.24 -1.61
N GLY A 269 20.25 10.39 -0.30
CA GLY A 269 19.25 10.00 0.70
C GLY A 269 18.09 10.99 0.75
N GLY A 270 16.99 10.57 1.38
CA GLY A 270 15.77 11.36 1.52
C GLY A 270 14.57 10.59 0.98
N ARG A 271 13.79 10.05 1.91
CA ARG A 271 12.57 9.29 1.63
C ARG A 271 11.44 9.88 2.47
N LEU A 272 10.34 10.23 1.81
CA LEU A 272 9.09 10.57 2.47
C LEU A 272 8.13 9.41 2.28
N ASP A 273 7.93 8.64 3.35
CA ASP A 273 6.95 7.56 3.39
C ASP A 273 5.60 8.12 3.84
N LEU A 274 4.62 8.16 2.94
CA LEU A 274 3.26 8.62 3.23
C LEU A 274 2.31 7.46 3.49
N THR A 275 2.81 6.23 3.58
CA THR A 275 2.00 5.07 3.93
C THR A 275 1.63 5.07 5.41
N PRO A 276 0.44 4.59 5.79
CA PRO A 276 0.07 4.49 7.20
C PRO A 276 1.06 3.61 7.97
N GLY A 277 1.50 4.07 9.14
CA GLY A 277 2.49 3.35 9.96
C GLY A 277 3.93 3.39 9.43
N ASN A 278 4.19 4.07 8.30
CA ASN A 278 5.46 4.05 7.58
C ASN A 278 5.90 2.62 7.21
N ALA A 279 5.08 1.93 6.41
CA ALA A 279 5.26 0.54 6.03
C ALA A 279 6.58 0.26 5.28
N TYR A 280 7.19 1.29 4.67
CA TYR A 280 8.41 1.16 3.85
C TYR A 280 9.64 1.83 4.47
N THR A 281 9.60 2.15 5.77
CA THR A 281 10.77 2.61 6.55
C THR A 281 10.80 1.90 7.91
N LEU A 282 11.97 1.73 8.52
CA LEU A 282 12.05 1.07 9.83
C LEU A 282 11.24 1.78 10.92
N SER A 283 10.59 0.98 11.78
CA SER A 283 9.77 1.45 12.89
C SER A 283 10.64 2.14 13.93
N ARG A 284 10.03 2.94 14.80
CA ARG A 284 10.76 3.55 15.91
C ARG A 284 11.35 2.48 16.83
N ALA A 285 10.60 1.43 17.10
CA ALA A 285 11.05 0.30 17.92
C ALA A 285 12.24 -0.43 17.29
N THR A 286 12.20 -0.72 15.98
CA THR A 286 13.32 -1.32 15.25
C THR A 286 14.55 -0.43 15.27
N LYS A 287 14.37 0.89 15.05
CA LYS A 287 15.48 1.85 15.14
C LYS A 287 16.09 1.90 16.54
N GLN A 288 15.26 1.81 17.59
CA GLN A 288 15.70 1.77 18.97
C GLN A 288 16.39 0.45 19.31
N LEU A 289 15.84 -0.70 18.89
CA LEU A 289 16.43 -2.02 19.05
C LEU A 289 17.82 -2.08 18.39
N ALA A 290 17.91 -1.70 17.10
CA ALA A 290 19.17 -1.64 16.38
C ALA A 290 20.16 -0.65 17.02
N GLY A 291 19.70 0.51 17.49
CA GLY A 291 20.53 1.53 18.12
C GLY A 291 21.01 1.18 19.53
N SER A 292 20.30 0.29 20.24
CA SER A 292 20.57 -0.11 21.63
C SER A 292 21.29 -1.46 21.75
N LEU A 293 21.73 -2.04 20.63
CA LEU A 293 22.43 -3.32 20.62
C LEU A 293 23.64 -3.30 21.58
N PRO A 294 23.84 -4.34 22.40
CA PRO A 294 25.00 -4.43 23.29
C PRO A 294 26.32 -4.57 22.51
N ASP A 295 26.35 -5.39 21.45
CA ASP A 295 27.53 -5.67 20.63
C ASP A 295 27.14 -5.88 19.14
N LEU A 296 28.12 -6.19 18.29
CA LEU A 296 27.99 -6.34 16.84
C LEU A 296 27.09 -7.53 16.46
N VAL A 297 25.95 -7.24 15.83
CA VAL A 297 25.12 -8.23 15.12
C VAL A 297 25.56 -8.27 13.65
N THR A 298 25.92 -9.45 13.16
CA THR A 298 26.28 -9.67 11.76
C THR A 298 25.15 -10.35 11.00
N ILE A 299 24.66 -9.72 9.94
CA ILE A 299 23.65 -10.24 9.03
C ILE A 299 24.37 -10.69 7.74
N LYS A 300 24.51 -12.00 7.54
CA LYS A 300 25.01 -12.59 6.30
C LYS A 300 23.85 -12.81 5.33
N VAL A 301 23.97 -12.30 4.11
CA VAL A 301 22.99 -12.45 3.03
C VAL A 301 23.59 -13.34 1.96
N PHE A 302 22.93 -14.45 1.68
CA PHE A 302 23.32 -15.41 0.67
C PHE A 302 22.40 -15.25 -0.52
N ALA A 303 22.90 -14.57 -1.56
CA ALA A 303 22.08 -14.23 -2.70
C ALA A 303 22.81 -14.48 -4.02
N SER A 304 22.25 -15.33 -4.87
CA SER A 304 22.78 -15.59 -6.21
C SER A 304 22.73 -14.34 -7.08
N LYS A 305 23.72 -14.16 -7.96
CA LYS A 305 23.71 -13.09 -8.98
C LYS A 305 22.64 -13.29 -10.05
N GLU A 306 22.38 -14.54 -10.40
CA GLU A 306 21.37 -14.94 -11.40
C GLU A 306 20.13 -15.49 -10.69
N LEU A 307 19.10 -14.64 -10.55
CA LEU A 307 17.81 -14.99 -9.98
C LEU A 307 16.71 -14.66 -10.99
N PRO A 308 15.56 -15.36 -10.97
CA PRO A 308 14.38 -14.95 -11.74
C PRO A 308 14.00 -13.50 -11.43
N ALA A 309 13.35 -12.84 -12.39
CA ALA A 309 12.94 -11.43 -12.29
C ALA A 309 12.20 -11.12 -10.97
N GLU A 310 11.22 -11.96 -10.65
CA GLU A 310 10.39 -11.86 -9.45
C GLU A 310 11.23 -11.86 -8.16
N ILE A 311 12.22 -12.75 -8.09
CA ILE A 311 13.10 -12.92 -6.92
C ILE A 311 14.20 -11.84 -6.88
N ALA A 312 14.64 -11.33 -8.04
CA ALA A 312 15.58 -10.23 -8.12
C ALA A 312 15.00 -8.93 -7.55
N LEU A 313 13.69 -8.69 -7.72
CA LEU A 313 12.97 -7.59 -7.08
C LEU A 313 12.96 -7.75 -5.55
N THR A 314 12.62 -8.94 -5.05
CA THR A 314 12.71 -9.27 -3.62
C THR A 314 14.11 -9.05 -3.05
N GLN A 315 15.16 -9.44 -3.79
CA GLN A 315 16.56 -9.20 -3.40
C GLN A 315 16.89 -7.69 -3.35
N ARG A 316 16.32 -6.87 -4.23
CA ARG A 316 16.47 -5.41 -4.18
C ARG A 316 15.80 -4.83 -2.94
N ASP A 317 14.55 -5.19 -2.69
CA ASP A 317 13.81 -4.71 -1.51
C ASP A 317 14.48 -5.17 -0.21
N LEU A 318 15.00 -6.40 -0.16
CA LEU A 318 15.81 -6.92 0.94
C LEU A 318 17.05 -6.05 1.20
N ARG A 319 17.77 -5.66 0.14
CA ARG A 319 18.95 -4.78 0.27
C ARG A 319 18.59 -3.42 0.83
N ASP A 320 17.46 -2.86 0.43
CA ASP A 320 16.98 -1.57 0.95
C ASP A 320 16.68 -1.67 2.46
N VAL A 321 15.92 -2.68 2.90
CA VAL A 321 15.62 -2.92 4.32
C VAL A 321 16.89 -3.10 5.16
N LEU A 322 17.84 -3.92 4.69
CA LEU A 322 19.10 -4.15 5.41
C LEU A 322 20.00 -2.92 5.47
N SER A 323 19.96 -2.05 4.45
CA SER A 323 20.64 -0.77 4.47
C SER A 323 20.08 0.15 5.57
N ASP A 324 18.77 0.13 5.76
CA ASP A 324 18.14 0.89 6.84
C ASP A 324 18.53 0.33 8.22
N TYR A 325 18.59 -1.00 8.38
CA TYR A 325 19.04 -1.64 9.63
C TYR A 325 20.49 -1.27 9.97
N ARG A 326 21.38 -1.31 8.98
CA ARG A 326 22.78 -0.88 9.13
C ARG A 326 22.87 0.59 9.56
N SER A 327 22.05 1.45 8.97
CA SER A 327 22.02 2.88 9.27
C SER A 327 21.49 3.15 10.68
N ALA A 328 20.44 2.43 11.10
CA ALA A 328 19.87 2.52 12.44
C ALA A 328 20.80 1.95 13.53
N GLY A 329 21.57 0.91 13.20
CA GLY A 329 22.47 0.21 14.11
C GLY A 329 23.69 1.00 14.59
N LYS A 330 23.95 2.21 14.05
CA LYS A 330 25.10 3.07 14.41
C LYS A 330 26.44 2.32 14.45
N GLY A 331 26.66 1.40 13.50
CA GLY A 331 27.88 0.57 13.42
C GLY A 331 27.83 -0.79 14.14
N LYS A 332 26.80 -1.05 14.95
CA LYS A 332 26.56 -2.33 15.65
C LYS A 332 25.78 -3.35 14.82
N VAL A 333 25.33 -2.97 13.62
CA VAL A 333 24.75 -3.89 12.64
C VAL A 333 25.68 -3.93 11.43
N ARG A 334 26.22 -5.10 11.11
CA ARG A 334 27.07 -5.34 9.94
C ARG A 334 26.36 -6.26 8.96
N VAL A 335 26.28 -5.86 7.70
CA VAL A 335 25.68 -6.68 6.63
C VAL A 335 26.79 -7.17 5.71
N VAL A 336 26.86 -8.48 5.48
CA VAL A 336 27.85 -9.15 4.61
C VAL A 336 27.10 -9.89 3.51
N TYR A 337 27.51 -9.73 2.26
CA TYR A 337 26.90 -10.43 1.12
C TYR A 337 27.84 -11.53 0.61
N GLY A 338 27.29 -12.72 0.38
CA GLY A 338 27.96 -13.83 -0.29
C GLY A 338 27.09 -14.35 -1.43
N ASP A 339 27.73 -14.86 -2.48
CA ASP A 339 27.05 -15.47 -3.63
C ASP A 339 27.40 -16.97 -3.69
N PRO A 340 26.57 -17.85 -3.09
CA PRO A 340 26.78 -19.30 -3.11
C PRO A 340 26.78 -19.93 -4.50
N ALA A 341 26.23 -19.26 -5.52
CA ALA A 341 26.23 -19.82 -6.87
C ALA A 341 27.61 -19.69 -7.51
N SER A 342 28.32 -18.58 -7.29
CA SER A 342 29.65 -18.34 -7.89
C SER A 342 30.84 -18.59 -6.95
N ASP A 343 30.65 -18.62 -5.63
CA ASP A 343 31.71 -18.77 -4.64
C ASP A 343 31.51 -20.02 -3.77
N SER A 344 32.49 -20.94 -3.76
CA SER A 344 32.44 -22.16 -2.98
C SER A 344 32.46 -21.90 -1.46
N THR A 345 33.20 -20.89 -1.01
CA THR A 345 33.26 -20.55 0.42
C THR A 345 31.92 -20.00 0.92
N ALA A 346 31.28 -19.14 0.12
CA ALA A 346 29.94 -18.65 0.40
C ALA A 346 28.88 -19.77 0.39
N ARG A 347 29.09 -20.80 -0.44
CA ARG A 347 28.22 -21.99 -0.50
C ARG A 347 28.35 -22.86 0.73
N ASP A 348 29.58 -23.11 1.19
CA ASP A 348 29.82 -23.87 2.42
C ASP A 348 29.27 -23.11 3.64
N ASP A 349 29.49 -21.79 3.71
CA ASP A 349 28.90 -20.92 4.72
C ASP A 349 27.36 -21.00 4.71
N ALA A 350 26.73 -20.88 3.53
CA ALA A 350 25.27 -20.95 3.38
C ALA A 350 24.73 -22.30 3.90
N ARG A 351 25.39 -23.40 3.54
CA ARG A 351 25.01 -24.74 3.98
C ARG A 351 25.15 -24.90 5.49
N ASN A 352 26.23 -24.39 6.07
CA ASN A 352 26.52 -24.49 7.51
C ASN A 352 25.51 -23.71 8.36
N VAL A 353 24.99 -22.59 7.85
CA VAL A 353 23.96 -21.81 8.55
C VAL A 353 22.54 -22.23 8.19
N GLY A 354 22.33 -23.23 7.33
CA GLY A 354 21.01 -23.76 6.99
C GLY A 354 20.26 -22.96 5.91
N VAL A 355 20.97 -22.34 4.96
CA VAL A 355 20.39 -21.72 3.76
C VAL A 355 20.52 -22.69 2.58
N PRO A 356 19.43 -23.35 2.15
CA PRO A 356 19.48 -24.31 1.05
C PRO A 356 19.46 -23.63 -0.34
N ALA A 357 19.89 -24.37 -1.36
CA ALA A 357 19.62 -24.02 -2.75
C ALA A 357 18.12 -24.19 -3.06
N VAL A 358 17.56 -23.26 -3.81
CA VAL A 358 16.19 -23.33 -4.33
C VAL A 358 16.23 -23.44 -5.84
N GLN A 359 15.44 -24.35 -6.40
CA GLN A 359 15.31 -24.52 -7.84
C GLN A 359 14.27 -23.56 -8.39
N PHE A 360 14.66 -22.79 -9.39
CA PHE A 360 13.82 -21.85 -10.10
C PHE A 360 13.59 -22.31 -11.53
N ASN A 361 12.35 -22.22 -11.98
CA ASN A 361 12.02 -22.41 -13.38
C ASN A 361 12.26 -21.09 -14.12
N VAL A 362 13.40 -20.96 -14.79
CA VAL A 362 13.75 -19.78 -15.56
C VAL A 362 13.33 -20.01 -17.00
N VAL A 363 12.40 -19.20 -17.50
CA VAL A 363 12.04 -19.19 -18.93
C VAL A 363 13.20 -18.54 -19.68
N GLY A 364 14.05 -19.36 -20.30
CA GLY A 364 15.11 -18.90 -21.19
C GLY A 364 14.56 -18.46 -22.54
N ARG A 365 15.44 -18.02 -23.46
CA ARG A 365 15.07 -17.53 -24.81
C ARG A 365 14.39 -18.58 -25.71
N ALA A 366 14.31 -19.85 -25.30
CA ALA A 366 13.63 -20.92 -26.07
C ALA A 366 13.16 -22.13 -25.22
N GLU A 367 13.64 -22.32 -23.99
CA GLU A 367 13.30 -23.49 -23.16
C GLU A 367 13.14 -23.12 -21.67
N LEU A 368 12.32 -23.89 -20.95
CA LEU A 368 12.25 -23.90 -19.50
C LEU A 368 13.54 -24.52 -18.95
N GLN A 369 14.41 -23.73 -18.33
CA GLN A 369 15.63 -24.22 -17.66
C GLN A 369 15.46 -24.13 -16.15
N VAL A 370 15.64 -25.24 -15.45
CA VAL A 370 15.71 -25.28 -13.99
C VAL A 370 17.09 -24.77 -13.57
N LYS A 371 17.15 -23.65 -12.86
CA LYS A 371 18.38 -23.09 -12.29
C LYS A 371 18.32 -23.09 -10.77
N GLU A 372 19.39 -23.49 -10.12
CA GLU A 372 19.53 -23.38 -8.67
C GLU A 372 20.00 -21.97 -8.27
N GLY A 373 19.36 -21.39 -7.25
CA GLY A 373 19.74 -20.11 -6.70
C GLY A 373 19.49 -20.01 -5.20
N TYR A 374 20.04 -18.97 -4.58
CA TYR A 374 19.98 -18.73 -3.15
C TYR A 374 19.42 -17.33 -2.92
N LEU A 375 18.54 -17.20 -1.93
CA LEU A 375 18.13 -15.91 -1.36
C LEU A 375 17.77 -16.12 0.11
N GLY A 376 18.77 -16.31 0.95
CA GLY A 376 18.62 -16.54 2.39
C GLY A 376 19.42 -15.55 3.23
N ILE A 377 19.13 -15.52 4.53
CA ILE A 377 19.76 -14.60 5.50
C ILE A 377 20.12 -15.38 6.76
N ALA A 378 21.31 -15.15 7.31
CA ALA A 378 21.68 -15.63 8.63
C ALA A 378 22.15 -14.48 9.52
N LEU A 379 21.56 -14.36 10.71
CA LEU A 379 21.96 -13.40 11.74
C LEU A 379 22.82 -14.09 12.76
N GLN A 380 23.95 -13.46 13.11
CA GLN A 380 24.95 -13.98 14.03
C GLN A 380 25.22 -12.97 15.13
N TYR A 381 25.19 -13.44 16.38
CA TYR A 381 25.52 -12.65 17.56
C TYR A 381 26.02 -13.57 18.68
N ALA A 382 27.17 -13.25 19.28
CA ALA A 382 27.79 -14.00 20.37
C ALA A 382 27.85 -15.54 20.15
N GLY A 383 28.14 -15.99 18.93
CA GLY A 383 28.22 -17.41 18.56
C GLY A 383 26.88 -18.11 18.28
N GLN A 384 25.74 -17.44 18.54
CA GLN A 384 24.42 -17.94 18.18
C GLN A 384 24.03 -17.48 16.78
N THR A 385 23.31 -18.34 16.05
CA THR A 385 22.84 -18.06 14.67
C THR A 385 21.33 -18.27 14.56
N ARG A 386 20.65 -17.35 13.87
CA ARG A 386 19.25 -17.51 13.42
C ARG A 386 19.19 -17.32 11.91
N THR A 387 18.45 -18.19 11.23
CA THR A 387 18.45 -18.25 9.76
C THR A 387 17.05 -18.10 9.18
N ILE A 388 16.96 -17.32 8.11
CA ILE A 388 15.84 -17.28 7.17
C ILE A 388 16.30 -18.09 5.96
N PRO A 389 15.81 -19.35 5.79
CA PRO A 389 16.31 -20.23 4.73
C PRO A 389 16.07 -19.66 3.33
N PHE A 390 14.91 -19.04 3.13
CA PHE A 390 14.55 -18.39 1.87
C PHE A 390 13.66 -17.17 2.12
N VAL A 391 13.98 -16.06 1.47
CA VAL A 391 13.20 -14.81 1.51
C VAL A 391 12.25 -14.79 0.31
N GLN A 392 11.00 -15.15 0.54
CA GLN A 392 9.97 -15.12 -0.51
C GLN A 392 9.41 -13.71 -0.72
N ARG A 393 9.28 -12.96 0.38
CA ARG A 393 8.60 -11.67 0.47
C ARG A 393 9.32 -10.78 1.49
N THR A 394 9.12 -9.45 1.42
CA THR A 394 9.84 -8.46 2.23
C THR A 394 8.96 -7.68 3.20
N ASP A 395 7.64 -7.88 3.14
CA ASP A 395 6.62 -7.30 4.01
C ASP A 395 6.80 -7.74 5.48
N ASP A 396 7.11 -9.01 5.75
CA ASP A 396 7.33 -9.55 7.09
C ASP A 396 8.79 -9.44 7.58
N LEU A 397 9.68 -8.97 6.71
CA LEU A 397 11.12 -9.06 6.92
C LEU A 397 11.59 -8.18 8.09
N GLU A 398 11.00 -6.99 8.27
CA GLU A 398 11.33 -6.13 9.40
C GLU A 398 11.04 -6.85 10.74
N TYR A 399 9.87 -7.45 10.87
CA TYR A 399 9.47 -8.19 12.06
C TYR A 399 10.39 -9.38 12.33
N ARG A 400 10.65 -10.21 11.33
CA ARG A 400 11.50 -11.41 11.49
C ARG A 400 12.93 -11.05 11.88
N LEU A 401 13.51 -10.04 11.23
CA LEU A 401 14.86 -9.57 11.57
C LEU A 401 14.92 -8.99 12.99
N SER A 402 13.96 -8.14 13.37
CA SER A 402 13.92 -7.57 14.73
C SER A 402 13.71 -8.63 15.80
N SER A 403 12.80 -9.57 15.58
CA SER A 403 12.54 -10.69 16.50
C SER A 403 13.79 -11.56 16.65
N PHE A 404 14.49 -11.87 15.55
CA PHE A 404 15.74 -12.64 15.61
C PHE A 404 16.85 -11.89 16.34
N ILE A 405 17.03 -10.60 16.06
CA ILE A 405 17.98 -9.74 16.78
C ILE A 405 17.68 -9.77 18.27
N ARG A 406 16.41 -9.59 18.65
CA ARG A 406 15.99 -9.60 20.04
C ARG A 406 16.21 -10.95 20.70
N ALA A 407 15.81 -12.04 20.05
CA ALA A 407 15.98 -13.40 20.54
C ALA A 407 17.45 -13.79 20.74
N LEU A 408 18.38 -13.16 20.00
CA LEU A 408 19.82 -13.34 20.13
C LEU A 408 20.46 -12.44 21.20
N THR A 409 19.86 -11.27 21.48
CA THR A 409 20.49 -10.24 22.33
C THR A 409 19.90 -10.13 23.74
N VAL A 410 18.63 -10.53 23.92
CA VAL A 410 17.94 -10.50 25.22
C VAL A 410 18.07 -11.87 25.90
N LYS A 411 18.67 -11.90 27.09
CA LYS A 411 18.95 -13.14 27.83
C LYS A 411 17.73 -13.75 28.53
N ASP A 412 16.83 -12.92 29.07
CA ASP A 412 15.65 -13.39 29.81
C ASP A 412 14.39 -13.27 28.95
N ARG A 413 13.88 -14.41 28.47
CA ARG A 413 12.60 -14.43 27.74
C ARG A 413 11.43 -14.45 28.74
N PRO A 414 10.39 -13.64 28.52
CA PRO A 414 9.20 -13.70 29.36
C PRO A 414 8.51 -15.06 29.21
N LYS A 415 8.00 -15.59 30.33
CA LYS A 415 7.24 -16.84 30.37
C LYS A 415 5.78 -16.61 30.03
N VAL A 416 5.25 -17.43 29.12
CA VAL A 416 3.85 -17.43 28.70
C VAL A 416 3.29 -18.82 28.92
N ALA A 417 2.15 -18.92 29.59
CA ALA A 417 1.46 -20.19 29.79
C ALA A 417 0.34 -20.36 28.76
N LEU A 418 0.25 -21.53 28.12
CA LEU A 418 -0.84 -21.90 27.22
C LEU A 418 -1.65 -23.03 27.85
N ALA A 419 -2.86 -22.71 28.29
CA ALA A 419 -3.80 -23.64 28.90
C ALA A 419 -4.78 -24.21 27.87
N THR A 420 -4.79 -25.54 27.71
CA THR A 420 -5.67 -26.26 26.76
C THR A 420 -6.52 -27.35 27.45
N PRO A 421 -7.65 -27.78 26.87
CA PRO A 421 -8.65 -28.61 27.57
C PRO A 421 -8.27 -30.10 27.73
N ALA A 422 -7.43 -30.67 26.87
CA ALA A 422 -6.97 -32.07 26.98
C ALA A 422 -5.75 -32.35 26.07
N GLU A 423 -5.06 -33.48 26.30
CA GLU A 423 -3.98 -34.00 25.45
C GLU A 423 -4.48 -34.53 24.09
N ASN A 424 -5.79 -34.83 23.97
CA ASN A 424 -6.34 -35.57 22.84
C ASN A 424 -6.76 -34.64 21.67
N PRO A 425 -6.07 -34.66 20.51
CA PRO A 425 -6.23 -33.68 19.42
C PRO A 425 -7.60 -33.66 18.74
N GLN A 426 -8.44 -34.65 19.01
CA GLN A 426 -9.69 -34.92 18.28
C GLN A 426 -10.85 -33.99 18.67
N VAL A 427 -10.81 -33.35 19.85
CA VAL A 427 -11.98 -32.64 20.41
C VAL A 427 -11.75 -31.12 20.58
N GLY A 428 -10.50 -30.64 20.56
CA GLY A 428 -10.19 -29.22 20.86
C GLY A 428 -9.32 -28.49 19.84
N GLY A 429 -8.94 -29.13 18.73
CA GLY A 429 -7.93 -28.61 17.82
C GLY A 429 -6.53 -28.61 18.45
N SER A 430 -5.50 -28.95 17.66
CA SER A 430 -4.12 -28.77 18.08
C SER A 430 -3.74 -27.29 18.00
N PHE A 431 -2.89 -26.80 18.91
CA PHE A 431 -2.35 -25.42 18.91
C PHE A 431 -0.83 -25.42 18.74
N GLN A 432 -0.31 -26.41 18.00
CA GLN A 432 1.12 -26.62 17.85
C GLN A 432 1.77 -25.46 17.09
N SER A 433 1.12 -24.97 16.03
CA SER A 433 1.63 -23.83 15.24
C SER A 433 1.69 -22.56 16.09
N LEU A 434 0.68 -22.33 16.93
CA LEU A 434 0.67 -21.19 17.87
C LEU A 434 1.80 -21.32 18.90
N ARG A 435 2.01 -22.51 19.46
CA ARG A 435 3.09 -22.78 20.41
C ARG A 435 4.46 -22.54 19.79
N GLU A 436 4.68 -23.00 18.57
CA GLU A 436 5.92 -22.79 17.82
C GLU A 436 6.18 -21.30 17.57
N ALA A 437 5.16 -20.57 17.11
CA ALA A 437 5.26 -19.13 16.89
C ALA A 437 5.55 -18.33 18.18
N LEU A 438 4.90 -18.67 19.29
CA LEU A 438 5.16 -18.05 20.59
C LEU A 438 6.58 -18.35 21.10
N SER A 439 7.08 -19.57 20.87
CA SER A 439 8.41 -20.02 21.32
C SER A 439 9.57 -19.27 20.66
N GLU A 440 9.31 -18.51 19.60
CA GLU A 440 10.31 -17.63 18.99
C GLU A 440 10.77 -16.53 19.96
N ASN A 441 9.84 -15.95 20.72
CA ASN A 441 10.07 -14.78 21.59
C ASN A 441 9.81 -15.04 23.08
N TYR A 442 9.06 -16.10 23.41
CA TYR A 442 8.62 -16.42 24.77
C TYR A 442 9.11 -17.80 25.21
N GLU A 443 9.21 -18.01 26.52
CA GLU A 443 9.30 -19.36 27.09
C GLU A 443 7.88 -19.87 27.31
N VAL A 444 7.45 -20.85 26.49
CA VAL A 444 6.07 -21.33 26.49
C VAL A 444 5.90 -22.52 27.43
N GLN A 445 5.11 -22.35 28.48
CA GLN A 445 4.70 -23.42 29.40
C GLN A 445 3.32 -23.95 29.00
N SER A 446 3.18 -25.24 28.71
CA SER A 446 1.86 -25.83 28.48
C SER A 446 1.19 -26.22 29.78
N LEU A 447 -0.08 -25.83 29.92
CA LEU A 447 -0.94 -26.16 31.05
C LEU A 447 -2.14 -26.95 30.54
N TYR A 448 -2.57 -27.93 31.31
CA TYR A 448 -3.80 -28.66 31.04
C TYR A 448 -4.88 -28.20 32.01
N LEU A 449 -6.09 -27.98 31.49
CA LEU A 449 -7.27 -27.62 32.28
C LEU A 449 -7.85 -28.86 32.99
N GLY A 450 -7.00 -29.63 33.69
CA GLY A 450 -7.34 -30.79 34.51
C GLY A 450 -7.07 -30.54 36.01
N PRO A 451 -7.46 -31.48 36.90
CA PRO A 451 -7.35 -31.30 38.36
C PRO A 451 -5.92 -31.11 38.89
N ASP A 452 -4.89 -31.60 38.18
CA ASP A 452 -3.47 -31.45 38.52
C ASP A 452 -2.79 -30.31 37.75
N SER A 453 -3.37 -29.10 37.77
CA SER A 453 -2.83 -27.95 37.01
C SER A 453 -1.54 -27.40 37.64
N ALA A 454 -0.51 -27.21 36.80
CA ALA A 454 0.78 -26.67 37.22
C ALA A 454 0.68 -25.20 37.69
N ARG A 455 1.58 -24.80 38.59
CA ARG A 455 1.61 -23.43 39.17
C ARG A 455 1.95 -22.37 38.13
N LEU A 456 1.33 -21.19 38.27
CA LEU A 456 1.54 -20.00 37.42
C LEU A 456 2.70 -19.10 37.91
N ASP A 457 3.59 -19.65 38.74
CA ASP A 457 4.71 -18.90 39.32
C ASP A 457 5.60 -18.34 38.19
N SER A 458 5.91 -17.04 38.22
CA SER A 458 6.74 -16.33 37.22
C SER A 458 6.18 -16.27 35.77
N VAL A 459 4.93 -16.69 35.53
CA VAL A 459 4.23 -16.47 34.26
C VAL A 459 3.81 -15.00 34.15
N ARG A 460 3.99 -14.37 32.98
CA ARG A 460 3.47 -13.00 32.73
C ARG A 460 2.14 -12.98 32.01
N VAL A 461 1.97 -13.89 31.04
CA VAL A 461 0.76 -13.96 30.20
C VAL A 461 0.22 -15.38 30.23
N LEU A 462 -1.07 -15.50 30.52
CA LEU A 462 -1.84 -16.74 30.43
C LEU A 462 -2.73 -16.73 29.19
N ILE A 463 -2.58 -17.71 28.31
CA ILE A 463 -3.45 -17.94 27.16
C ILE A 463 -4.36 -19.11 27.51
N VAL A 464 -5.66 -18.88 27.46
CA VAL A 464 -6.67 -19.87 27.74
C VAL A 464 -7.39 -20.21 26.45
N ALA A 465 -7.15 -21.42 25.94
CA ALA A 465 -7.79 -21.93 24.74
C ALA A 465 -8.84 -22.97 25.13
N GLY A 466 -10.12 -22.64 25.02
CA GLY A 466 -11.20 -23.55 25.35
C GLY A 466 -12.15 -23.04 26.42
N SER A 467 -13.22 -23.78 26.65
CA SER A 467 -14.24 -23.46 27.66
C SER A 467 -14.51 -24.73 28.45
N PRO A 468 -13.91 -24.91 29.64
CA PRO A 468 -14.17 -26.08 30.47
C PRO A 468 -15.61 -26.06 31.00
N ASP A 469 -16.13 -27.23 31.39
CA ASP A 469 -17.48 -27.35 31.96
C ASP A 469 -17.58 -26.66 33.32
N SER A 470 -16.50 -26.74 34.12
CA SER A 470 -16.38 -26.11 35.44
C SER A 470 -14.91 -25.85 35.78
N LEU A 471 -14.67 -24.97 36.76
CA LEU A 471 -13.36 -24.77 37.39
C LEU A 471 -13.41 -25.31 38.81
N SER A 472 -12.37 -26.01 39.25
CA SER A 472 -12.22 -26.35 40.67
C SER A 472 -11.95 -25.09 41.50
N ASP A 473 -12.25 -25.12 42.79
CA ASP A 473 -12.03 -23.97 43.69
C ASP A 473 -10.55 -23.54 43.70
N LEU A 474 -9.62 -24.50 43.66
CA LEU A 474 -8.19 -24.24 43.58
C LEU A 474 -7.81 -23.50 42.28
N GLN A 475 -8.33 -23.93 41.14
CA GLN A 475 -8.07 -23.29 39.85
C GLN A 475 -8.66 -21.89 39.79
N ARG A 476 -9.91 -21.73 40.25
CA ARG A 476 -10.58 -20.43 40.32
C ARG A 476 -9.73 -19.46 41.15
N GLN A 477 -9.26 -19.89 42.31
CA GLN A 477 -8.42 -19.07 43.18
C GLN A 477 -7.06 -18.76 42.53
N GLN A 478 -6.38 -19.74 41.96
CA GLN A 478 -5.09 -19.54 41.28
C GLN A 478 -5.17 -18.52 40.13
N PHE A 479 -6.20 -18.61 39.27
CA PHE A 479 -6.38 -17.66 38.18
C PHE A 479 -6.82 -16.28 38.66
N ALA A 480 -7.66 -16.22 39.71
CA ALA A 480 -8.06 -14.95 40.32
C ALA A 480 -6.86 -14.23 40.95
N ASP A 481 -6.05 -14.94 41.73
CA ASP A 481 -4.83 -14.41 42.37
C ASP A 481 -3.82 -13.93 41.31
N PHE A 482 -3.59 -14.72 40.25
CA PHE A 482 -2.74 -14.34 39.12
C PHE A 482 -3.16 -12.99 38.49
N LEU A 483 -4.45 -12.81 38.22
CA LEU A 483 -4.98 -11.56 37.65
C LEU A 483 -4.95 -10.40 38.66
N ALA A 484 -5.17 -10.67 39.95
CA ALA A 484 -5.12 -9.69 41.02
C ALA A 484 -3.69 -9.17 41.26
N ASP A 485 -2.69 -10.03 41.11
CA ASP A 485 -1.26 -9.71 41.23
C ASP A 485 -0.71 -8.97 40.00
N GLY A 486 -1.54 -8.76 38.96
CA GLY A 486 -1.19 -8.00 37.76
C GLY A 486 -0.75 -8.86 36.58
N GLY A 487 -0.89 -10.19 36.66
CA GLY A 487 -0.77 -11.09 35.52
C GLY A 487 -1.82 -10.78 34.46
N SER A 488 -1.47 -10.99 33.20
CA SER A 488 -2.34 -10.68 32.06
C SER A 488 -2.88 -11.96 31.41
N ALA A 489 -4.09 -11.94 30.85
CA ALA A 489 -4.69 -13.12 30.23
C ALA A 489 -5.40 -12.88 28.89
N LEU A 490 -5.28 -13.86 27.98
CA LEU A 490 -6.09 -13.99 26.76
C LEU A 490 -7.07 -15.14 26.93
N PHE A 491 -8.37 -14.86 26.91
CA PHE A 491 -9.42 -15.87 26.94
C PHE A 491 -9.98 -16.08 25.53
N MET A 492 -9.79 -17.29 25.00
CA MET A 492 -10.42 -17.77 23.77
C MET A 492 -11.51 -18.76 24.17
N ALA A 493 -12.75 -18.27 24.24
CA ALA A 493 -13.85 -19.00 24.84
C ALA A 493 -15.13 -18.90 24.00
N GLY A 494 -15.90 -19.99 23.96
CA GLY A 494 -17.16 -20.08 23.24
C GLY A 494 -18.26 -20.61 24.15
N GLY A 495 -19.47 -20.10 23.97
CA GLY A 495 -20.65 -20.50 24.73
C GLY A 495 -21.48 -21.61 24.09
N MET A 496 -20.98 -22.21 23.00
CA MET A 496 -21.65 -23.29 22.27
C MET A 496 -20.77 -24.55 22.26
N GLU A 497 -21.40 -25.70 22.45
CA GLU A 497 -20.78 -27.02 22.28
C GLU A 497 -21.07 -27.56 20.88
N LEU A 498 -20.01 -27.90 20.15
CA LEU A 498 -20.10 -28.49 18.81
C LEU A 498 -20.02 -30.01 18.92
N PRO A 499 -21.10 -30.74 18.60
CA PRO A 499 -21.07 -32.20 18.61
C PRO A 499 -20.33 -32.77 17.40
N VAL A 500 -19.67 -33.91 17.58
CA VAL A 500 -18.95 -34.62 16.51
C VAL A 500 -19.90 -35.38 15.56
N ARG A 501 -21.12 -35.72 16.03
CA ARG A 501 -22.02 -36.68 15.34
C ARG A 501 -23.41 -36.16 15.01
N THR A 502 -23.81 -34.99 15.49
CA THR A 502 -25.15 -34.43 15.27
C THR A 502 -25.07 -33.06 14.60
N PRO A 503 -26.11 -32.64 13.85
CA PRO A 503 -26.09 -31.37 13.14
C PRO A 503 -26.55 -30.19 14.02
N PHE A 504 -26.53 -30.32 15.35
CA PHE A 504 -27.05 -29.31 16.27
C PHE A 504 -26.03 -28.94 17.34
N ALA A 505 -25.59 -27.68 17.35
CA ALA A 505 -24.83 -27.16 18.49
C ALA A 505 -25.76 -26.79 19.65
N THR A 506 -25.29 -26.93 20.88
CA THR A 506 -26.06 -26.63 22.09
C THR A 506 -25.33 -25.64 22.98
N ALA A 507 -26.10 -24.75 23.60
CA ALA A 507 -25.60 -23.78 24.56
C ALA A 507 -24.99 -24.48 25.77
N ARG A 508 -23.83 -23.98 26.20
CA ARG A 508 -23.10 -24.45 27.39
C ARG A 508 -22.77 -23.28 28.30
N ARG A 509 -22.63 -23.55 29.60
CA ARG A 509 -22.13 -22.55 30.56
C ARG A 509 -20.66 -22.26 30.27
N VAL A 510 -20.29 -20.98 30.30
CA VAL A 510 -18.89 -20.55 30.17
C VAL A 510 -18.32 -20.30 31.56
N ALA A 511 -17.51 -21.25 32.07
CA ALA A 511 -16.93 -21.17 33.41
C ALA A 511 -16.04 -19.93 33.61
N TRP A 512 -15.41 -19.42 32.55
CA TRP A 512 -14.56 -18.22 32.59
C TRP A 512 -15.29 -16.93 32.97
N ASN A 513 -16.63 -16.88 32.85
CA ASN A 513 -17.40 -15.71 33.24
C ASN A 513 -17.21 -15.36 34.72
N GLU A 514 -16.93 -16.35 35.58
CA GLU A 514 -16.63 -16.13 37.00
C GLU A 514 -15.38 -15.28 37.24
N LEU A 515 -14.44 -15.25 36.28
CA LEU A 515 -13.23 -14.42 36.33
C LEU A 515 -13.35 -13.13 35.50
N LEU A 516 -14.25 -13.11 34.51
CA LEU A 516 -14.44 -11.97 33.58
C LEU A 516 -15.47 -10.96 34.07
N GLU A 517 -16.48 -11.38 34.85
CA GLU A 517 -17.53 -10.51 35.39
C GLU A 517 -16.98 -9.29 36.16
N PRO A 518 -15.93 -9.40 37.00
CA PRO A 518 -15.30 -8.24 37.66
C PRO A 518 -14.76 -7.18 36.70
N TYR A 519 -14.46 -7.56 35.45
CA TYR A 519 -14.01 -6.67 34.38
C TYR A 519 -15.19 -6.08 33.57
N GLY A 520 -16.43 -6.45 33.90
CA GLY A 520 -17.64 -6.02 33.19
C GLY A 520 -17.87 -6.74 31.86
N VAL A 521 -17.31 -7.95 31.71
CA VAL A 521 -17.35 -8.72 30.47
C VAL A 521 -17.86 -10.13 30.75
N SER A 522 -18.71 -10.66 29.88
CA SER A 522 -19.05 -12.08 29.88
C SER A 522 -19.22 -12.62 28.46
N VAL A 523 -18.91 -13.90 28.27
CA VAL A 523 -19.17 -14.62 27.03
C VAL A 523 -20.58 -15.21 27.09
N ARG A 524 -21.42 -14.91 26.11
CA ARG A 524 -22.79 -15.42 26.05
C ARG A 524 -22.84 -16.85 25.56
N SER A 525 -23.85 -17.59 26.00
CA SER A 525 -24.17 -18.94 25.51
C SER A 525 -25.05 -18.86 24.24
N ASP A 526 -24.54 -18.17 23.22
CA ASP A 526 -25.20 -17.98 21.93
C ASP A 526 -24.25 -18.31 20.75
N MET A 527 -24.84 -18.47 19.57
CA MET A 527 -24.14 -18.67 18.31
C MET A 527 -24.39 -17.47 17.39
N VAL A 528 -23.33 -16.74 17.03
CA VAL A 528 -23.40 -15.57 16.18
C VAL A 528 -23.38 -15.98 14.71
N TYR A 529 -24.27 -15.40 13.90
CA TYR A 529 -24.23 -15.49 12.44
C TYR A 529 -24.17 -14.10 11.81
N ASP A 530 -23.54 -13.99 10.65
CA ASP A 530 -23.47 -12.75 9.88
C ASP A 530 -23.84 -13.01 8.42
N LEU A 531 -24.86 -12.31 7.91
CA LEU A 531 -25.36 -12.51 6.55
C LEU A 531 -24.53 -11.78 5.49
N ALA A 532 -23.74 -10.78 5.87
CA ALA A 532 -22.95 -9.98 4.95
C ALA A 532 -21.44 -10.31 5.02
N SER A 533 -20.93 -10.60 6.21
CA SER A 533 -19.50 -10.87 6.46
C SER A 533 -19.27 -12.30 6.94
N ASN A 534 -19.26 -13.25 6.01
CA ASN A 534 -19.10 -14.67 6.29
C ASN A 534 -18.18 -15.38 5.29
N GLU A 535 -17.73 -16.57 5.68
CA GLU A 535 -16.93 -17.45 4.84
C GLU A 535 -17.77 -18.38 3.96
N ARG A 536 -17.12 -18.93 2.92
CA ARG A 536 -17.73 -19.89 2.01
C ARG A 536 -17.26 -21.30 2.33
N VAL A 537 -18.21 -22.24 2.37
CA VAL A 537 -17.93 -23.67 2.54
C VAL A 537 -18.22 -24.43 1.25
N ALA A 538 -17.36 -25.39 0.93
CA ALA A 538 -17.57 -26.28 -0.20
C ALA A 538 -18.54 -27.40 0.20
N MET A 539 -19.70 -27.46 -0.46
CA MET A 539 -20.67 -28.51 -0.28
C MET A 539 -20.65 -29.51 -1.44
N PRO A 540 -20.63 -30.82 -1.16
CA PRO A 540 -20.83 -31.82 -2.19
C PRO A 540 -22.28 -31.77 -2.69
N THR A 541 -22.45 -31.65 -4.00
CA THR A 541 -23.77 -31.82 -4.64
C THR A 541 -24.05 -33.31 -4.89
N GLN A 542 -25.33 -33.65 -5.10
CA GLN A 542 -25.75 -35.01 -5.44
C GLN A 542 -25.07 -35.57 -6.71
N PHE A 543 -24.53 -34.70 -7.57
CA PHE A 543 -23.81 -35.05 -8.80
C PHE A 543 -22.28 -35.10 -8.63
N GLY A 544 -21.75 -35.06 -7.41
CA GLY A 544 -20.31 -35.15 -7.12
C GLY A 544 -19.51 -33.86 -7.38
N MET A 545 -20.13 -32.82 -7.95
CA MET A 545 -19.53 -31.49 -8.06
C MET A 545 -19.56 -30.78 -6.70
N ARG A 546 -18.52 -30.00 -6.38
CA ARG A 546 -18.46 -29.16 -5.18
C ARG A 546 -18.88 -27.75 -5.53
N VAL A 547 -19.89 -27.22 -4.83
CA VAL A 547 -20.32 -25.83 -4.96
C VAL A 547 -19.97 -25.06 -3.69
N LEU A 548 -19.50 -23.83 -3.86
CA LEU A 548 -19.20 -22.93 -2.74
C LEU A 548 -20.47 -22.20 -2.33
N VAL A 549 -20.89 -22.37 -1.08
CA VAL A 549 -22.02 -21.67 -0.50
C VAL A 549 -21.56 -20.81 0.67
N GLN A 550 -22.19 -19.66 0.87
CA GLN A 550 -21.96 -18.82 2.05
C GLN A 550 -22.44 -19.55 3.31
N TYR A 551 -21.67 -19.48 4.39
CA TYR A 551 -22.04 -20.08 5.66
C TYR A 551 -22.06 -19.04 6.79
N PRO A 552 -23.24 -18.49 7.14
CA PRO A 552 -23.33 -17.35 8.06
C PRO A 552 -22.75 -17.56 9.48
N TYR A 553 -22.71 -18.79 10.02
CA TYR A 553 -22.06 -19.08 11.32
C TYR A 553 -20.52 -19.07 11.27
N TRP A 554 -19.94 -19.02 10.07
CA TRP A 554 -18.52 -18.86 9.84
C TRP A 554 -18.22 -17.38 9.61
N VAL A 555 -18.28 -16.63 10.71
CA VAL A 555 -18.24 -15.17 10.70
C VAL A 555 -16.84 -14.67 10.36
N ARG A 556 -16.77 -13.67 9.48
CA ARG A 556 -15.57 -12.82 9.33
C ARG A 556 -15.80 -11.54 10.13
N ALA A 557 -15.31 -11.52 11.36
CA ALA A 557 -15.46 -10.38 12.24
C ALA A 557 -14.55 -9.25 11.78
N LEU A 558 -15.12 -8.05 11.65
CA LEU A 558 -14.45 -6.84 11.17
C LEU A 558 -13.61 -6.23 12.29
N SER A 559 -12.42 -5.76 11.95
CA SER A 559 -11.59 -5.03 12.90
C SER A 559 -12.10 -3.62 13.14
N THR A 560 -12.00 -3.17 14.39
CA THR A 560 -12.23 -1.77 14.75
C THR A 560 -10.98 -0.90 14.57
N HIS A 561 -9.81 -1.53 14.39
CA HIS A 561 -8.49 -0.91 14.40
C HIS A 561 -8.18 -0.04 15.64
N ALA A 562 -8.95 -0.21 16.72
CA ALA A 562 -8.90 0.64 17.90
C ALA A 562 -7.74 0.34 18.85
N SER A 563 -7.06 -0.80 18.66
CA SER A 563 -5.91 -1.23 19.47
C SER A 563 -4.77 -1.71 18.59
N ALA A 564 -3.56 -1.63 19.11
CA ALA A 564 -2.37 -2.23 18.51
C ALA A 564 -2.51 -3.76 18.29
N ILE A 565 -3.44 -4.43 19.00
CA ILE A 565 -3.76 -5.85 18.79
C ILE A 565 -4.36 -6.12 17.40
N ASN A 566 -5.30 -5.28 16.97
CA ASN A 566 -6.11 -5.47 15.77
C ASN A 566 -5.89 -4.39 14.70
N GLN A 567 -5.00 -3.43 14.94
CA GLN A 567 -4.75 -2.30 14.04
C GLN A 567 -4.37 -2.74 12.62
N GLU A 568 -3.72 -3.89 12.49
CA GLU A 568 -3.21 -4.44 11.21
C GLU A 568 -4.13 -5.43 10.52
N SER A 569 -5.06 -6.00 11.27
CA SER A 569 -5.98 -7.00 10.76
C SER A 569 -7.22 -6.27 10.26
N ASP A 570 -7.64 -6.52 9.01
CA ASP A 570 -8.93 -6.03 8.50
C ASP A 570 -10.12 -6.80 9.12
N GLY A 571 -9.84 -8.01 9.61
CA GLY A 571 -10.79 -8.86 10.30
C GLY A 571 -10.20 -10.24 10.60
N ILE A 572 -10.93 -11.03 11.38
CA ILE A 572 -10.55 -12.40 11.74
C ILE A 572 -11.68 -13.37 11.45
N PHE A 573 -11.29 -14.62 11.17
CA PHE A 573 -12.23 -15.70 10.96
C PHE A 573 -12.60 -16.34 12.31
N LEU A 574 -13.89 -16.32 12.66
CA LEU A 574 -14.42 -16.83 13.92
C LEU A 574 -15.50 -17.89 13.66
N PRO A 575 -15.12 -19.17 13.49
CA PRO A 575 -16.10 -20.23 13.30
C PRO A 575 -16.92 -20.45 14.57
N TRP A 576 -18.24 -20.58 14.41
CA TRP A 576 -19.18 -20.96 15.48
C TRP A 576 -18.96 -20.18 16.79
N SER A 577 -18.84 -18.86 16.64
CA SER A 577 -18.47 -17.97 17.72
C SER A 577 -19.67 -17.46 18.52
N SER A 578 -19.40 -17.05 19.75
CA SER A 578 -20.35 -16.45 20.67
C SER A 578 -20.12 -14.95 20.81
N SER A 579 -21.18 -14.22 21.13
CA SER A 579 -21.09 -12.78 21.37
C SER A 579 -20.59 -12.48 22.78
N LEU A 580 -19.97 -11.30 22.94
CA LEU A 580 -19.51 -10.79 24.22
C LEU A 580 -20.52 -9.77 24.76
N ASP A 581 -20.92 -9.94 26.02
CA ASP A 581 -21.71 -8.97 26.77
C ASP A 581 -20.79 -7.99 27.48
N THR A 582 -21.07 -6.70 27.29
CA THR A 582 -20.32 -5.58 27.87
C THR A 582 -21.22 -4.62 28.65
N SER A 583 -22.48 -5.00 28.90
CA SER A 583 -23.50 -4.14 29.51
C SER A 583 -23.17 -3.69 30.94
N THR A 584 -22.34 -4.45 31.66
CA THR A 584 -21.92 -4.16 33.04
C THR A 584 -20.58 -3.41 33.12
N ALA A 585 -19.96 -3.08 31.99
CA ALA A 585 -18.66 -2.44 31.95
C ALA A 585 -18.71 -0.94 32.27
N LYS A 586 -17.65 -0.45 32.92
CA LYS A 586 -17.47 0.99 33.16
C LYS A 586 -17.08 1.69 31.84
N PRO A 587 -17.61 2.88 31.55
CA PRO A 587 -17.21 3.63 30.36
C PRO A 587 -15.69 3.88 30.32
N GLY A 588 -15.07 3.61 29.16
CA GLY A 588 -13.64 3.83 28.94
C GLY A 588 -12.71 2.69 29.38
N THR A 589 -13.22 1.60 29.97
CA THR A 589 -12.40 0.43 30.34
C THR A 589 -12.26 -0.61 29.25
N LEU A 590 -13.17 -0.58 28.27
CA LEU A 590 -13.23 -1.56 27.18
C LEU A 590 -12.92 -0.93 25.83
N THR A 591 -12.08 -1.61 25.07
CA THR A 591 -11.82 -1.32 23.66
C THR A 591 -12.29 -2.51 22.83
N PRO A 592 -13.40 -2.41 22.09
CA PRO A 592 -13.83 -3.46 21.16
C PRO A 592 -12.75 -3.65 20.08
N LEU A 593 -12.34 -4.90 19.84
CA LEU A 593 -11.34 -5.26 18.84
C LEU A 593 -12.01 -5.75 17.55
N PHE A 594 -13.00 -6.65 17.70
CA PHE A 594 -13.66 -7.25 16.56
C PHE A 594 -15.16 -7.19 16.73
N VAL A 595 -15.85 -6.78 15.67
CA VAL A 595 -17.30 -6.65 15.64
C VAL A 595 -17.85 -7.30 14.38
N THR A 596 -19.09 -7.77 14.43
CA THR A 596 -19.78 -8.22 13.22
C THR A 596 -20.27 -7.04 12.40
N SER A 597 -20.73 -7.32 11.18
CA SER A 597 -21.45 -6.36 10.36
C SER A 597 -22.81 -5.99 10.99
N ARG A 598 -23.49 -5.01 10.41
CA ARG A 598 -24.87 -4.66 10.79
C ARG A 598 -25.90 -5.75 10.45
N ALA A 599 -25.53 -6.72 9.60
CA ALA A 599 -26.39 -7.81 9.16
C ALA A 599 -26.20 -9.10 9.99
N ALA A 600 -25.75 -8.96 11.23
CA ALA A 600 -25.49 -10.09 12.12
C ALA A 600 -26.62 -10.33 13.13
N GLY A 601 -26.85 -11.59 13.46
CA GLY A 601 -27.81 -12.02 14.46
C GLY A 601 -27.23 -13.09 15.39
N VAL A 602 -28.06 -13.57 16.32
CA VAL A 602 -27.67 -14.59 17.30
C VAL A 602 -28.72 -15.69 17.38
N THR A 603 -28.26 -16.92 17.60
CA THR A 603 -29.08 -18.09 17.89
C THR A 603 -28.80 -18.54 19.31
N VAL A 604 -29.84 -18.66 20.14
CA VAL A 604 -29.71 -19.01 21.57
C VAL A 604 -30.21 -20.43 21.80
N GLY A 605 -29.58 -21.16 22.71
CA GLY A 605 -29.99 -22.52 23.06
C GLY A 605 -29.47 -23.54 22.05
N GLN A 606 -30.25 -23.91 21.04
CA GLN A 606 -29.86 -24.92 20.05
C GLN A 606 -29.72 -24.30 18.66
N ALA A 607 -28.58 -24.51 18.00
CA ALA A 607 -28.31 -24.01 16.66
C ALA A 607 -28.17 -25.17 15.67
N PHE A 608 -29.00 -25.18 14.63
CA PHE A 608 -28.85 -26.14 13.52
C PHE A 608 -27.65 -25.73 12.66
N LEU A 609 -26.77 -26.65 12.29
CA LEU A 609 -25.49 -26.33 11.66
C LEU A 609 -25.51 -26.34 10.13
N GLU A 610 -26.69 -26.43 9.50
CA GLU A 610 -26.84 -26.51 8.05
C GLU A 610 -26.59 -25.16 7.35
N PRO A 611 -25.61 -25.05 6.43
CA PRO A 611 -25.34 -23.80 5.71
C PRO A 611 -26.49 -23.21 4.90
N THR A 612 -27.38 -24.07 4.40
CA THR A 612 -28.51 -23.67 3.54
C THR A 612 -29.79 -23.32 4.30
N GLN A 613 -29.75 -23.35 5.64
CA GLN A 613 -30.91 -23.00 6.45
C GLN A 613 -31.32 -21.53 6.28
N ARG A 614 -32.57 -21.21 6.63
CA ARG A 614 -33.02 -19.83 6.70
C ARG A 614 -32.64 -19.23 8.04
N PHE A 615 -31.83 -18.18 7.99
CA PHE A 615 -31.46 -17.40 9.16
C PHE A 615 -32.49 -16.29 9.43
N PRO A 616 -32.89 -16.06 10.70
CA PRO A 616 -33.78 -14.96 11.06
C PRO A 616 -33.19 -13.59 10.70
N THR A 617 -34.05 -12.63 10.36
CA THR A 617 -33.64 -11.26 9.97
C THR A 617 -34.21 -10.17 10.88
N ASP A 618 -34.97 -10.54 11.90
CA ASP A 618 -35.85 -9.62 12.62
C ASP A 618 -35.12 -8.84 13.74
N SER A 619 -33.88 -9.21 14.07
CA SER A 619 -33.10 -8.62 15.18
C SER A 619 -31.62 -8.48 14.86
N LEU A 620 -31.32 -8.08 13.61
CA LEU A 620 -29.96 -7.90 13.15
C LEU A 620 -29.33 -6.64 13.77
N SER A 621 -28.14 -6.80 14.34
CA SER A 621 -27.34 -5.69 14.87
C SER A 621 -25.89 -6.13 15.09
N PRO A 622 -24.94 -5.18 15.07
CA PRO A 622 -23.54 -5.50 15.37
C PRO A 622 -23.37 -6.18 16.74
N ARG A 623 -22.52 -7.20 16.79
CA ARG A 623 -22.13 -7.93 18.00
C ARG A 623 -20.64 -7.76 18.22
N VAL A 624 -20.25 -7.61 19.48
CA VAL A 624 -18.83 -7.61 19.88
C VAL A 624 -18.37 -9.05 19.94
N MET A 625 -17.32 -9.35 19.19
CA MET A 625 -16.75 -10.69 19.04
C MET A 625 -15.39 -10.82 19.71
N GLY A 626 -14.69 -9.70 19.88
CA GLY A 626 -13.42 -9.63 20.59
C GLY A 626 -13.24 -8.26 21.25
N LEU A 627 -12.65 -8.24 22.43
CA LEU A 627 -12.42 -7.00 23.18
C LEU A 627 -11.11 -7.05 23.97
N GLN A 628 -10.59 -5.86 24.22
CA GLN A 628 -9.49 -5.58 25.13
C GLN A 628 -10.04 -4.86 26.36
N VAL A 629 -9.56 -5.26 27.53
CA VAL A 629 -9.86 -4.63 28.81
C VAL A 629 -8.62 -3.92 29.35
N ASN A 630 -8.73 -2.62 29.55
CA ASN A 630 -7.68 -1.80 30.17
C ASN A 630 -8.02 -1.59 31.66
N PRO A 631 -7.06 -1.81 32.58
CA PRO A 631 -7.26 -1.44 33.97
C PRO A 631 -7.37 0.09 34.11
N LEU A 632 -8.28 0.58 34.96
CA LEU A 632 -8.44 2.02 35.24
C LEU A 632 -7.21 2.51 36.00
N ALA A 633 -6.42 3.37 35.37
CA ALA A 633 -5.13 3.83 35.89
C ALA A 633 -5.19 4.73 37.14
N ALA A 634 -6.37 5.06 37.69
CA ALA A 634 -6.48 6.17 38.64
C ALA A 634 -7.09 5.88 40.03
N ASP A 635 -7.85 4.81 40.29
CA ASP A 635 -8.62 4.73 41.55
C ASP A 635 -8.65 3.38 42.28
N SER A 636 -8.05 2.31 41.76
CA SER A 636 -8.35 0.98 42.31
C SER A 636 -7.23 0.42 43.19
N VAL A 637 -7.22 0.83 44.47
CA VAL A 637 -6.55 0.08 45.55
C VAL A 637 -7.15 -1.35 45.65
N THR A 638 -8.37 -1.56 45.16
CA THR A 638 -9.16 -2.80 45.28
C THR A 638 -9.66 -3.41 43.94
N GLY A 639 -9.29 -2.85 42.79
CA GLY A 639 -9.79 -3.31 41.47
C GLY A 639 -8.78 -4.19 40.71
N PRO A 640 -9.22 -4.88 39.65
CA PRO A 640 -8.37 -5.79 38.90
C PRO A 640 -7.19 -5.06 38.24
N LYS A 641 -5.98 -5.59 38.46
CA LYS A 641 -4.72 -4.99 37.97
C LYS A 641 -4.25 -5.58 36.64
N GLY A 642 -4.59 -6.84 36.38
CA GLY A 642 -4.24 -7.56 35.15
C GLY A 642 -4.90 -6.98 33.90
N ARG A 643 -4.21 -7.09 32.75
CA ARG A 643 -4.79 -6.80 31.43
C ARG A 643 -5.49 -8.05 30.91
N VAL A 644 -6.64 -7.88 30.26
CA VAL A 644 -7.40 -9.01 29.72
C VAL A 644 -7.79 -8.77 28.27
N VAL A 645 -7.69 -9.80 27.44
CA VAL A 645 -8.27 -9.84 26.09
C VAL A 645 -9.22 -11.02 26.03
N VAL A 646 -10.40 -10.84 25.45
CA VAL A 646 -11.41 -11.90 25.32
C VAL A 646 -11.82 -11.99 23.85
N ILE A 647 -11.81 -13.21 23.30
CA ILE A 647 -12.31 -13.55 21.97
C ILE A 647 -13.38 -14.62 22.12
N GLY A 648 -14.54 -14.40 21.49
CA GLY A 648 -15.72 -15.26 21.55
C GLY A 648 -15.63 -16.56 20.75
N SER A 649 -14.43 -17.10 20.53
CA SER A 649 -14.22 -18.39 19.88
C SER A 649 -13.09 -19.12 20.59
N SER A 650 -13.29 -20.42 20.85
CA SER A 650 -12.32 -21.25 21.56
C SER A 650 -11.22 -21.83 20.67
N ASP A 651 -11.49 -21.98 19.38
CA ASP A 651 -10.66 -22.73 18.44
C ASP A 651 -10.19 -21.90 17.24
N PHE A 652 -10.49 -20.59 17.18
CA PHE A 652 -10.15 -19.75 16.02
C PHE A 652 -8.64 -19.74 15.68
N ALA A 653 -7.78 -19.93 16.67
CA ALA A 653 -6.32 -20.01 16.51
C ALA A 653 -5.78 -21.46 16.53
N SER A 654 -6.64 -22.46 16.43
CA SER A 654 -6.22 -23.86 16.27
C SER A 654 -5.52 -24.07 14.94
N ASP A 655 -4.69 -25.11 14.83
CA ASP A 655 -3.91 -25.43 13.63
C ASP A 655 -4.80 -25.54 12.37
N ARG A 656 -6.01 -26.10 12.50
CA ARG A 656 -6.97 -26.21 11.40
C ARG A 656 -7.44 -24.84 10.89
N ASN A 657 -7.73 -23.93 11.81
CA ASN A 657 -8.27 -22.61 11.47
C ASN A 657 -7.15 -21.65 11.07
N ALA A 658 -5.99 -21.72 11.72
CA ALA A 658 -4.81 -20.93 11.39
C ALA A 658 -4.23 -21.23 9.99
N GLN A 659 -4.40 -22.46 9.48
CA GLN A 659 -4.03 -22.81 8.10
C GLN A 659 -4.89 -22.09 7.07
N ASN A 660 -6.19 -21.91 7.34
CA ASN A 660 -7.13 -21.26 6.41
C ASN A 660 -7.21 -19.75 6.62
N ALA A 661 -6.92 -19.27 7.83
CA ALA A 661 -6.92 -17.88 8.21
C ALA A 661 -5.63 -17.54 9.01
N PRO A 662 -4.48 -17.38 8.34
CA PRO A 662 -3.21 -17.02 8.99
C PRO A 662 -3.30 -15.73 9.82
N GLU A 663 -4.22 -14.82 9.48
CA GLU A 663 -4.51 -13.61 10.22
C GLU A 663 -4.90 -13.86 11.70
N ASN A 664 -5.53 -15.00 11.99
CA ASN A 664 -5.95 -15.36 13.35
C ASN A 664 -4.75 -15.56 14.27
N LEU A 665 -3.69 -16.22 13.76
CA LEU A 665 -2.45 -16.45 14.51
C LEU A 665 -1.75 -15.12 14.81
N SER A 666 -1.66 -14.23 13.83
CA SER A 666 -1.07 -12.90 13.99
C SER A 666 -1.77 -12.09 15.08
N VAL A 667 -3.11 -12.13 15.15
CA VAL A 667 -3.89 -11.44 16.17
C VAL A 667 -3.65 -12.00 17.58
N VAL A 668 -3.53 -13.32 17.74
CA VAL A 668 -3.18 -13.93 19.02
C VAL A 668 -1.79 -13.50 19.47
N LEU A 669 -0.81 -13.52 18.57
CA LEU A 669 0.54 -13.08 18.88
C LEU A 669 0.56 -11.58 19.28
N ASN A 670 -0.17 -10.73 18.55
CA ASN A 670 -0.32 -9.31 18.90
C ASN A 670 -0.98 -9.11 20.27
N ALA A 671 -2.01 -9.92 20.60
CA ALA A 671 -2.65 -9.89 21.90
C ALA A 671 -1.67 -10.28 23.01
N VAL A 672 -0.86 -11.33 22.82
CA VAL A 672 0.15 -11.77 23.79
C VAL A 672 1.24 -10.71 23.98
N ASP A 673 1.72 -10.10 22.90
CA ASP A 673 2.70 -9.01 22.95
C ASP A 673 2.15 -7.81 23.74
N TRP A 674 0.87 -7.46 23.53
CA TRP A 674 0.18 -6.38 24.27
C TRP A 674 -0.04 -6.71 25.75
N LEU A 675 -0.44 -7.94 26.05
CA LEU A 675 -0.63 -8.46 27.41
C LEU A 675 0.71 -8.52 28.17
N GLY A 676 1.80 -8.82 27.46
CA GLY A 676 3.17 -8.84 27.98
C GLY A 676 3.83 -7.46 28.15
N GLN A 677 3.13 -6.38 27.78
CA GLN A 677 3.59 -4.98 27.77
C GLN A 677 4.77 -4.70 26.84
N ASP A 678 4.87 -5.42 25.73
CA ASP A 678 5.94 -5.25 24.76
C ASP A 678 5.51 -4.43 23.55
N GLU A 679 5.11 -3.17 23.79
CA GLU A 679 4.66 -2.24 22.76
C GLU A 679 5.67 -2.05 21.62
N SER A 680 6.96 -2.34 21.90
CA SER A 680 8.03 -2.30 20.93
C SER A 680 7.83 -3.30 19.78
N LEU A 681 7.49 -4.56 20.07
CA LEU A 681 7.26 -5.58 19.04
C LEU A 681 5.96 -5.38 18.27
N ILE A 682 4.92 -4.88 18.94
CA ILE A 682 3.60 -4.65 18.32
C ILE A 682 3.72 -3.62 17.20
N SER A 683 4.48 -2.54 17.42
CA SER A 683 4.71 -1.51 16.40
C SER A 683 5.54 -1.98 15.20
N ILE A 684 6.30 -3.09 15.33
CA ILE A 684 7.12 -3.68 14.27
C ILE A 684 6.29 -4.64 13.43
N ARG A 685 5.43 -5.47 14.06
CA ARG A 685 4.50 -6.32 13.32
C ARG A 685 3.54 -5.43 12.52
N ALA A 686 3.01 -4.38 13.19
CA ALA A 686 2.37 -3.09 12.81
C ALA A 686 2.04 -2.64 11.36
N LYS A 687 2.77 -3.15 10.36
CA LYS A 687 3.07 -2.47 9.11
C LYS A 687 2.67 -3.20 7.84
N VAL A 688 2.28 -4.47 7.93
CA VAL A 688 1.85 -5.22 6.74
C VAL A 688 0.39 -4.87 6.47
N ARG A 689 0.15 -3.82 5.68
CA ARG A 689 -1.21 -3.43 5.27
C ARG A 689 -1.51 -3.91 3.85
N THR A 690 -2.53 -4.75 3.72
CA THR A 690 -3.25 -4.94 2.45
C THR A 690 -4.12 -3.71 2.19
N PRO A 691 -4.27 -3.25 0.93
CA PRO A 691 -5.23 -2.19 0.63
C PRO A 691 -6.64 -2.63 1.07
N PRO A 692 -7.43 -1.75 1.68
CA PRO A 692 -8.71 -2.14 2.26
C PRO A 692 -9.65 -2.73 1.21
N PRO A 693 -10.46 -3.74 1.55
CA PRO A 693 -11.37 -4.36 0.60
C PRO A 693 -12.39 -3.34 0.11
N LEU A 694 -12.66 -3.33 -1.19
CA LEU A 694 -13.61 -2.40 -1.79
C LEU A 694 -15.03 -2.98 -1.71
N VAL A 695 -15.81 -2.54 -0.72
CA VAL A 695 -17.17 -3.06 -0.44
C VAL A 695 -18.19 -1.93 -0.53
N PHE A 696 -19.01 -1.96 -1.58
CA PHE A 696 -20.12 -1.02 -1.74
C PHE A 696 -21.39 -1.57 -1.09
N SER A 697 -22.23 -0.66 -0.54
CA SER A 697 -23.51 -1.02 0.09
C SER A 697 -24.55 -1.60 -0.88
N SER A 698 -24.43 -1.33 -2.18
CA SER A 698 -25.26 -1.90 -3.23
C SER A 698 -24.53 -1.93 -4.57
N ASP A 699 -24.93 -2.85 -5.46
CA ASP A 699 -24.40 -2.90 -6.83
C ASP A 699 -24.77 -1.65 -7.65
N THR A 700 -25.95 -1.07 -7.40
CA THR A 700 -26.37 0.20 -8.02
C THR A 700 -25.44 1.36 -7.68
N LEU A 701 -24.95 1.43 -6.44
CA LEU A 701 -24.03 2.46 -5.99
C LEU A 701 -22.63 2.25 -6.59
N ARG A 702 -22.16 0.99 -6.66
CA ARG A 702 -20.91 0.62 -7.35
C ARG A 702 -20.93 1.05 -8.82
N ASP A 703 -21.99 0.69 -9.54
CA ASP A 703 -22.15 1.06 -10.94
C ASP A 703 -22.33 2.58 -11.10
N GLY A 704 -23.04 3.22 -10.18
CA GLY A 704 -23.16 4.68 -10.13
C GLY A 704 -21.80 5.37 -10.06
N VAL A 705 -20.91 4.94 -9.16
CA VAL A 705 -19.54 5.49 -9.04
C VAL A 705 -18.75 5.29 -10.34
N LYS A 706 -18.79 4.09 -10.92
CA LYS A 706 -18.12 3.78 -12.18
C LYS A 706 -18.60 4.70 -13.31
N TYR A 707 -19.90 4.75 -13.56
CA TYR A 707 -20.46 5.50 -14.69
C TYR A 707 -20.38 7.02 -14.49
N ALA A 708 -20.45 7.50 -13.25
CA ALA A 708 -20.23 8.92 -12.94
C ALA A 708 -18.81 9.38 -13.29
N ASN A 709 -17.80 8.55 -13.05
CA ASN A 709 -16.42 8.85 -13.45
C ASN A 709 -16.24 8.71 -14.97
N VAL A 710 -16.53 7.51 -15.51
CA VAL A 710 -16.27 7.16 -16.92
C VAL A 710 -17.04 8.04 -17.91
N PHE A 711 -18.28 8.44 -17.59
CA PHE A 711 -19.10 9.26 -18.49
C PHE A 711 -19.43 10.64 -17.93
N GLY A 712 -19.68 10.77 -16.64
CA GLY A 712 -20.09 12.03 -16.02
C GLY A 712 -19.02 13.13 -16.16
N VAL A 713 -17.76 12.83 -15.82
CA VAL A 713 -16.66 13.81 -15.92
C VAL A 713 -16.41 14.23 -17.38
N PRO A 714 -16.29 13.30 -18.37
CA PRO A 714 -16.20 13.68 -19.78
C PRO A 714 -17.37 14.52 -20.29
N VAL A 715 -18.62 14.17 -19.96
CA VAL A 715 -19.81 14.93 -20.38
C VAL A 715 -19.78 16.34 -19.80
N LEU A 716 -19.43 16.49 -18.51
CA LEU A 716 -19.28 17.79 -17.88
C LEU A 716 -18.25 18.66 -18.61
N LEU A 717 -17.11 18.08 -19.00
CA LEU A 717 -16.09 18.79 -19.77
C LEU A 717 -16.58 19.20 -21.16
N ILE A 718 -17.35 18.35 -21.84
CA ILE A 718 -17.95 18.69 -23.14
C ILE A 718 -18.91 19.88 -22.99
N VAL A 719 -19.74 19.89 -21.94
CA VAL A 719 -20.66 21.01 -21.65
C VAL A 719 -19.88 22.29 -21.36
N VAL A 720 -18.87 22.22 -20.49
CA VAL A 720 -18.00 23.37 -20.18
C VAL A 720 -17.31 23.90 -21.45
N ALA A 721 -16.80 23.00 -22.29
CA ALA A 721 -16.19 23.35 -23.58
C ALA A 721 -17.18 24.07 -24.51
N ALA A 722 -18.38 23.52 -24.65
CA ALA A 722 -19.44 24.09 -25.49
C ALA A 722 -19.82 25.50 -25.02
N VAL A 723 -20.03 25.69 -23.72
CA VAL A 723 -20.36 27.00 -23.13
C VAL A 723 -19.22 28.00 -23.31
N HIS A 724 -17.97 27.58 -23.05
CA HIS A 724 -16.80 28.44 -23.18
C HIS A 724 -16.60 28.91 -24.63
N LEU A 725 -16.63 27.98 -25.59
CA LEU A 725 -16.47 28.28 -27.01
C LEU A 725 -17.64 29.09 -27.57
N TRP A 726 -18.86 28.86 -27.08
CA TRP A 726 -20.04 29.65 -27.46
C TRP A 726 -19.95 31.11 -26.98
N ARG A 727 -19.60 31.34 -25.70
CA ARG A 727 -19.38 32.69 -25.16
C ARG A 727 -18.30 33.44 -25.93
N ARG A 728 -17.21 32.77 -26.29
CA ARG A 728 -16.12 33.35 -27.08
C ARG A 728 -16.59 33.77 -28.47
N ARG A 729 -17.36 32.91 -29.17
CA ARG A 729 -17.96 33.24 -30.47
C ARG A 729 -18.91 34.44 -30.41
N GLN A 730 -19.60 34.66 -29.30
CA GLN A 730 -20.44 35.85 -29.11
C GLN A 730 -19.61 37.12 -28.93
N LEU A 731 -18.51 37.06 -28.17
CA LEU A 731 -17.62 38.21 -27.97
C LEU A 731 -16.96 38.66 -29.28
N SER A 732 -16.57 37.72 -30.15
CA SER A 732 -16.02 38.04 -31.48
C SER A 732 -17.05 38.62 -32.46
N ARG A 733 -18.35 38.56 -32.15
CA ARG A 733 -19.44 39.10 -32.99
C ARG A 733 -19.91 40.49 -32.53
N ARG A 734 -19.36 41.04 -31.44
CA ARG A 734 -19.70 42.40 -31.00
C ARG A 734 -19.05 43.42 -31.96
N PRO A 735 -19.81 44.33 -32.58
CA PRO A 735 -19.23 45.36 -33.45
C PRO A 735 -18.29 46.25 -32.64
N TYR A 736 -17.11 46.52 -33.19
CA TYR A 736 -16.11 47.41 -32.59
C TYR A 736 -16.69 48.82 -32.43
N ARG A 737 -16.75 49.34 -31.20
CA ARG A 737 -17.05 50.75 -30.93
C ARG A 737 -15.74 51.44 -30.52
N PRO A 738 -15.24 52.42 -31.30
CA PRO A 738 -14.07 53.21 -30.89
C PRO A 738 -14.37 53.97 -29.59
N ALA A 739 -13.37 54.12 -28.73
CA ALA A 739 -13.50 54.65 -27.38
C ALA A 739 -13.62 56.19 -27.28
N ASP A 740 -13.59 56.92 -28.41
CA ASP A 740 -13.57 58.39 -28.42
C ASP A 740 -14.81 59.01 -29.10
N ALA A 741 -15.96 58.87 -28.45
CA ALA A 741 -17.14 59.70 -28.76
C ALA A 741 -17.71 60.35 -27.49
N ALA A 742 -16.84 60.72 -26.55
CA ALA A 742 -17.18 61.59 -25.45
C ALA A 742 -16.80 63.04 -25.81
N HIS A 743 -17.84 63.83 -26.11
CA HIS A 743 -17.90 65.29 -26.26
C HIS A 743 -17.43 65.94 -27.57
N PRO A 744 -18.34 66.73 -28.16
CA PRO A 744 -18.10 68.15 -28.34
C PRO A 744 -19.05 68.98 -27.47
N ALA A 745 -18.46 69.96 -26.80
CA ALA A 745 -19.12 71.00 -26.04
C ALA A 745 -19.89 71.96 -26.97
N GLY A 746 -20.94 72.55 -26.38
CA GLY A 746 -21.69 73.75 -26.76
C GLY A 746 -21.39 74.44 -28.10
N ALA A 747 -22.44 74.54 -28.92
CA ALA A 747 -22.67 75.69 -29.78
C ALA A 747 -24.18 75.96 -29.86
N ALA A 748 -24.54 77.18 -29.50
CA ALA A 748 -25.89 77.73 -29.42
C ALA A 748 -26.65 77.68 -30.76
N GLU A 749 -27.94 77.35 -30.68
CA GLU A 749 -28.93 77.78 -31.68
C GLU A 749 -29.33 79.24 -31.43
N PRO A 750 -29.39 80.07 -32.48
CA PRO A 750 -30.33 81.16 -32.55
C PRO A 750 -31.35 80.94 -33.67
N SER A 751 -32.61 80.87 -33.26
CA SER A 751 -33.82 81.45 -33.88
C SER A 751 -33.80 81.86 -35.36
N GLY A 752 -34.81 81.39 -36.11
CA GLY A 752 -35.33 82.03 -37.33
C GLY A 752 -36.16 81.07 -38.20
N ARG A 753 -37.44 80.83 -37.91
CA ARG A 753 -38.68 81.48 -38.42
C ARG A 753 -39.12 81.11 -39.86
N ALA A 754 -40.40 80.71 -39.93
CA ALA A 754 -41.37 80.74 -41.03
C ALA A 754 -41.13 79.77 -42.21
N ALA A 755 -42.14 79.08 -42.76
CA ALA A 755 -43.58 79.29 -42.78
C ALA A 755 -44.35 77.99 -42.55
#